data_AF-A0A395N2Y9-F1
#
_entry.id   AF-A0A395N2Y9-F1
#
_cell.length_a   1.000
_cell.length_b   1.000
_cell.length_c   1.000
_cell.angle_alpha   90.00
_cell.angle_beta   90.00
_cell.angle_gamma   90.00
#
_symmetry.space_group_name_H-M   'P 1'
#
loop_
_entity.id
_entity.type
_entity.pdbx_description
1 polymer ?
#
loop_
_entity_poly.entity_id
_entity_poly.type
_entity_poly.pdbx_seq_one_letter_code
_entity_poly.pdbx_strand_id
1 'polypeptide(L)'
;MDITSILENPRTYSRVYCASTLVGICTYVALIIISTPKSGAASLLRYSSPAIVLGVGQHLFQELHGISGSLSHRIIKRFDAEDLVEEKIIRRSDSLVIKVYRVVCLILNVRGVGTPWQAKHLSEFPKFYTARDGSRKPTRAWYIIRQLAIVAWQYLLLDFMYASSMETLPEDTQKIFGHGVEYTYLDATGEQWMGRFIVGVVAWAIPGRVTIDFTYRILSIVAVLSGFSSPEQWPPLFGSIWDAYTIRGFWSTFWHSYCRWTLTTISNFICRDLLRLPRPSLVERYMNVAGVFLTSAVIHMAIDAHCWGPPSKLPALAFFGSCVIGIIIEDTVQALWRRSTGSQKSGGVPAWHKLIGYLWVSFWFVMTAPWYLYHNTRLPPDDTWVVPPPVAIALSEYSITEPIPLFDFRKLHNNMASTLPPLVPEKYRWSSTGLKPGHVQRRCVGAEAIVGLESKNRKALYDLYIATSLRNVAPASMSLTLRKLKDMFELALLEARFERPEAACTASWDGEVAAIVNYQSPESDESAREWARDCVHVMPIPMNAFDLWSELEEARAASRNDKPSKSIEIFLIADVPTQRTPIPQDMTVEVLFHTNHLFWDGIGCRKFIGDIFRLLGNYVNANDGVSTKTFPWGEEIKNLNPPILDSLMLDVTTLGEEFDNKCTEYTNALVANYKSRGLKFQPGLGLPRCVIHKFSAEDSIAIVKAVKTRLGPGHTISHLTQSAIILALLDTLKPTDLTDDEAFISPTSVDGRRWMRPDIAKNFYAMCQTAAVVRVGNLKSIAVSHQDDKDVQVRALETASRDVKTSYDQWLKNPFQEALGLRVHNFEANYLHSKPIPFDGEANPLFISDGINDRFISHEIKSASTGEDLFSVESIDFLVNQSLPYLAIRLDSWKDASTLNIIYNDANYTEAEVRDYLKNIVEFMLAFKL
;
A
#
# COMPACT_ATOMS: atom_id res chain seq x y z
N MET A 1 -31.30 -24.62 5.93
CA MET A 1 -30.41 -23.47 6.24
C MET A 1 -30.43 -23.30 7.73
N ASP A 2 -29.32 -23.61 8.39
CA ASP A 2 -29.22 -23.65 9.84
C ASP A 2 -28.90 -22.25 10.38
N ILE A 3 -29.70 -21.75 11.32
CA ILE A 3 -29.58 -20.37 11.86
C ILE A 3 -28.23 -20.19 12.57
N THR A 4 -27.71 -21.26 13.16
CA THR A 4 -26.38 -21.34 13.76
C THR A 4 -25.28 -21.01 12.76
N SER A 5 -25.35 -21.53 11.53
CA SER A 5 -24.37 -21.23 10.47
C SER A 5 -24.41 -19.78 9.95
N ILE A 6 -25.55 -19.09 10.11
CA ILE A 6 -25.71 -17.67 9.74
C ILE A 6 -25.06 -16.76 10.80
N LEU A 7 -25.10 -17.17 12.07
CA LEU A 7 -24.49 -16.46 13.19
C LEU A 7 -22.99 -16.74 13.35
N GLU A 8 -22.50 -17.89 12.86
CA GLU A 8 -21.07 -18.27 12.87
C GLU A 8 -20.25 -17.62 11.74
N ASN A 9 -20.90 -17.01 10.75
CA ASN A 9 -20.21 -16.25 9.70
C ASN A 9 -19.97 -14.80 10.18
N PRO A 10 -18.72 -14.36 10.37
CA PRO A 10 -18.40 -13.05 10.97
C PRO A 10 -19.01 -11.85 10.25
N ARG A 11 -19.14 -11.91 8.91
CA ARG A 11 -19.72 -10.83 8.10
C ARG A 11 -21.24 -10.83 8.13
N THR A 12 -21.87 -12.00 8.22
CA THR A 12 -23.33 -12.12 8.33
C THR A 12 -23.79 -11.76 9.74
N TYR A 13 -23.03 -12.16 10.76
CA TYR A 13 -23.18 -11.72 12.14
C TYR A 13 -23.06 -10.19 12.25
N SER A 14 -22.01 -9.58 11.67
CA SER A 14 -21.84 -8.11 11.64
C SER A 14 -23.01 -7.39 10.96
N ARG A 15 -23.51 -7.87 9.81
CA ARG A 15 -24.67 -7.26 9.13
C ARG A 15 -25.97 -7.38 9.91
N VAL A 16 -26.21 -8.54 10.55
CA VAL A 16 -27.38 -8.77 11.39
C VAL A 16 -27.29 -7.97 12.69
N TYR A 17 -26.11 -7.88 13.28
CA TYR A 17 -25.79 -7.04 14.44
C TYR A 17 -26.00 -5.55 14.14
N CYS A 18 -25.61 -5.08 12.95
CA CYS A 18 -25.79 -3.69 12.58
C CYS A 18 -27.25 -3.34 12.28
N ALA A 19 -27.97 -4.24 11.59
CA ALA A 19 -29.40 -4.09 11.40
C ALA A 19 -30.16 -4.11 12.75
N SER A 20 -29.81 -5.01 13.67
CA SER A 20 -30.45 -5.11 14.98
C SER A 20 -30.14 -3.92 15.88
N THR A 21 -28.91 -3.39 15.84
CA THR A 21 -28.53 -2.24 16.65
C THR A 21 -29.06 -0.92 16.07
N LEU A 22 -29.16 -0.76 14.74
CA LEU A 22 -29.86 0.38 14.13
C LEU A 22 -31.35 0.39 14.54
N VAL A 23 -31.99 -0.78 14.53
CA VAL A 23 -33.35 -0.94 15.05
C VAL A 23 -33.40 -0.62 16.56
N GLY A 24 -32.39 -1.03 17.33
CA GLY A 24 -32.23 -0.70 18.75
C GLY A 24 -32.15 0.80 19.02
N ILE A 25 -31.32 1.53 18.26
CA ILE A 25 -31.21 3.00 18.33
C ILE A 25 -32.53 3.67 17.99
N CYS A 26 -33.14 3.30 16.86
CA CYS A 26 -34.42 3.87 16.46
C CYS A 26 -35.51 3.62 17.52
N THR A 27 -35.49 2.44 18.14
CA THR A 27 -36.40 2.06 19.22
C THR A 27 -36.17 2.90 20.47
N TYR A 28 -34.91 3.12 20.86
CA TYR A 28 -34.52 3.99 21.97
C TYR A 28 -34.98 5.44 21.74
N VAL A 29 -34.72 5.98 20.55
CA VAL A 29 -35.16 7.32 20.16
C VAL A 29 -36.69 7.43 20.17
N ALA A 30 -37.40 6.41 19.67
CA ALA A 30 -38.84 6.35 19.69
C ALA A 30 -39.42 6.38 21.12
N LEU A 31 -38.81 5.63 22.05
CA LEU A 31 -39.21 5.62 23.45
C LEU A 31 -39.03 6.99 24.10
N ILE A 32 -37.94 7.69 23.83
CA ILE A 32 -37.72 9.07 24.33
C ILE A 32 -38.78 10.01 23.77
N ILE A 33 -39.09 9.94 22.47
CA ILE A 33 -40.11 10.78 21.83
C ILE A 33 -41.48 10.59 22.49
N ILE A 34 -41.83 9.34 22.79
CA ILE A 34 -43.12 8.98 23.40
C ILE A 34 -43.19 9.37 24.89
N SER A 35 -42.08 9.26 25.62
CA SER A 35 -42.07 9.37 27.09
C SER A 35 -41.68 10.76 27.63
N THR A 36 -41.10 11.63 26.80
CA THR A 36 -40.57 12.93 27.27
C THR A 36 -41.28 14.13 26.65
N PRO A 37 -41.67 15.15 27.44
CA PRO A 37 -42.26 16.40 26.93
C PRO A 37 -41.19 17.33 26.32
N LYS A 38 -41.60 18.26 25.45
CA LYS A 38 -40.67 19.19 24.74
C LYS A 38 -40.04 20.28 25.61
N SER A 39 -40.61 20.55 26.78
CA SER A 39 -40.21 21.65 27.67
C SER A 39 -40.14 21.17 29.14
N GLY A 40 -39.42 21.91 29.99
CA GLY A 40 -39.17 21.56 31.39
C GLY A 40 -37.88 20.74 31.62
N ALA A 41 -37.52 20.49 32.89
CA ALA A 41 -36.27 19.84 33.26
C ALA A 41 -36.08 18.44 32.64
N ALA A 42 -37.18 17.69 32.46
CA ALA A 42 -37.17 16.37 31.80
C ALA A 42 -36.84 16.42 30.29
N SER A 43 -36.92 17.59 29.65
CA SER A 43 -36.55 17.75 28.24
C SER A 43 -35.05 17.68 28.00
N LEU A 44 -34.21 17.85 29.03
CA LEU A 44 -32.75 17.71 28.95
C LEU A 44 -32.33 16.32 28.45
N LEU A 45 -33.03 15.26 28.87
CA LEU A 45 -32.79 13.88 28.40
C LEU A 45 -32.99 13.73 26.89
N ARG A 46 -33.93 14.48 26.31
CA ARG A 46 -34.20 14.51 24.87
C ARG A 46 -33.10 15.25 24.10
N TYR A 47 -32.52 16.30 24.69
CA TYR A 47 -31.45 17.08 24.06
C TYR A 47 -30.04 16.48 24.29
N SER A 48 -29.88 15.59 25.27
CA SER A 48 -28.66 14.80 25.51
C SER A 48 -28.63 13.45 24.79
N SER A 49 -29.80 12.89 24.45
CA SER A 49 -29.99 11.68 23.63
C SER A 49 -29.16 11.62 22.32
N PRO A 50 -28.95 12.73 21.58
CA PRO A 50 -28.07 12.74 20.43
C PRO A 50 -26.64 12.26 20.74
N ALA A 51 -26.11 12.49 21.95
CA ALA A 51 -24.79 12.00 22.34
C ALA A 51 -24.72 10.46 22.45
N ILE A 52 -25.82 9.82 22.86
CA ILE A 52 -25.93 8.36 22.95
C ILE A 52 -26.14 7.75 21.56
N VAL A 53 -26.98 8.36 20.73
CA VAL A 53 -27.15 7.98 19.31
C VAL A 53 -25.86 8.17 18.53
N LEU A 54 -25.10 9.23 18.84
CA LEU A 54 -23.76 9.46 18.29
C LEU A 54 -22.76 8.42 18.79
N GLY A 55 -22.74 8.08 20.07
CA GLY A 55 -21.83 7.09 20.63
C GLY A 55 -22.10 5.67 20.13
N VAL A 56 -23.36 5.23 20.08
CA VAL A 56 -23.73 3.91 19.56
C VAL A 56 -23.68 3.87 18.03
N GLY A 57 -24.06 4.96 17.35
CA GLY A 57 -23.87 5.11 15.91
C GLY A 57 -22.40 5.07 15.51
N GLN A 58 -21.53 5.71 16.30
CA GLN A 58 -20.08 5.62 16.18
C GLN A 58 -19.58 4.20 16.41
N HIS A 59 -20.08 3.49 17.43
CA HIS A 59 -19.71 2.09 17.70
C HIS A 59 -20.16 1.11 16.59
N LEU A 60 -21.38 1.31 16.07
CA LEU A 60 -21.94 0.54 14.95
C LEU A 60 -21.21 0.75 13.63
N PHE A 61 -20.76 1.98 13.39
CA PHE A 61 -19.93 2.32 12.24
C PHE A 61 -18.50 1.80 12.43
N GLN A 62 -17.99 1.79 13.67
CA GLN A 62 -16.67 1.26 14.02
C GLN A 62 -16.52 -0.25 13.77
N GLU A 63 -17.54 -1.05 14.09
CA GLU A 63 -17.53 -2.49 13.78
C GLU A 63 -17.72 -2.80 12.29
N LEU A 64 -18.26 -1.86 11.51
CA LEU A 64 -18.50 -1.96 10.07
C LEU A 64 -17.46 -1.21 9.21
N HIS A 65 -16.23 -1.05 9.70
CA HIS A 65 -15.09 -0.30 9.14
C HIS A 65 -14.79 1.01 9.90
N GLY A 66 -13.77 0.94 10.75
CA GLY A 66 -13.41 1.98 11.73
C GLY A 66 -13.27 3.41 11.21
N ILE A 67 -14.07 4.34 11.75
CA ILE A 67 -13.79 5.78 11.88
C ILE A 67 -14.47 6.38 13.12
N SER A 68 -13.82 7.39 13.71
CA SER A 68 -14.37 8.43 14.60
C SER A 68 -14.75 9.67 13.76
N GLY A 69 -16.01 10.14 13.80
CA GLY A 69 -16.33 11.47 13.23
C GLY A 69 -17.79 11.75 12.84
N SER A 70 -18.58 12.23 13.81
CA SER A 70 -19.58 13.31 13.66
C SER A 70 -20.58 13.26 12.48
N LEU A 71 -21.67 12.49 12.63
CA LEU A 71 -22.94 12.76 11.92
C LEU A 71 -24.06 13.06 12.93
N SER A 72 -24.01 14.26 13.52
CA SER A 72 -25.14 14.74 14.32
C SER A 72 -26.32 15.05 13.42
N HIS A 73 -27.31 14.16 13.41
CA HIS A 73 -28.71 14.50 13.19
C HIS A 73 -29.17 15.46 14.31
N ARG A 74 -28.70 16.71 14.29
CA ARG A 74 -29.38 17.76 15.04
C ARG A 74 -30.73 17.96 14.37
N ILE A 75 -31.76 17.78 15.18
CA ILE A 75 -33.17 18.01 14.88
C ILE A 75 -33.87 16.78 14.29
N ILE A 76 -33.92 15.70 15.10
CA ILE A 76 -35.24 15.11 15.36
C ILE A 76 -36.12 16.30 15.73
N LYS A 77 -37.11 16.59 14.90
CA LYS A 77 -38.10 17.62 15.18
C LYS A 77 -38.54 17.54 16.65
N ARG A 78 -38.92 18.68 17.23
CA ARG A 78 -39.66 18.77 18.49
C ARG A 78 -41.00 18.04 18.33
N PHE A 79 -41.02 16.72 18.22
CA PHE A 79 -42.20 15.89 18.30
C PHE A 79 -42.22 15.27 19.69
N ASP A 80 -43.28 15.49 20.44
CA ASP A 80 -43.65 14.66 21.57
C ASP A 80 -44.85 13.78 21.24
N ALA A 81 -45.26 12.96 22.20
CA ALA A 81 -46.40 12.09 22.03
C ALA A 81 -47.68 12.85 21.64
N GLU A 82 -47.85 14.11 22.06
CA GLU A 82 -49.06 14.88 21.77
C GLU A 82 -49.11 15.33 20.30
N ASP A 83 -47.99 15.78 19.70
CA ASP A 83 -48.02 16.09 18.25
C ASP A 83 -48.24 14.84 17.41
N LEU A 84 -47.68 13.70 17.82
CA LEU A 84 -47.85 12.45 17.10
C LEU A 84 -49.30 11.96 17.17
N VAL A 85 -50.04 12.32 18.23
CA VAL A 85 -51.47 12.08 18.36
C VAL A 85 -52.27 13.07 17.51
N GLU A 86 -51.93 14.36 17.58
CA GLU A 86 -52.59 15.44 16.82
C GLU A 86 -52.51 15.17 15.31
N GLU A 87 -51.35 14.72 14.85
CA GLU A 87 -51.05 14.45 13.44
C GLU A 87 -51.40 13.01 13.03
N LYS A 88 -52.13 12.30 13.90
CA LYS A 88 -52.70 10.95 13.67
C LYS A 88 -51.67 9.88 13.33
N ILE A 89 -50.40 10.05 13.73
CA ILE A 89 -49.35 9.03 13.59
C ILE A 89 -49.57 7.92 14.62
N ILE A 90 -49.87 8.27 15.87
CA ILE A 90 -50.22 7.34 16.95
C ILE A 90 -51.60 7.66 17.51
N ARG A 91 -52.30 6.66 18.07
CA ARG A 91 -53.54 6.87 18.82
C ARG A 91 -53.25 6.77 20.31
N ARG A 92 -53.99 7.53 21.13
CA ARG A 92 -53.85 7.45 22.60
C ARG A 92 -54.09 6.02 23.11
N SER A 93 -55.05 5.32 22.49
CA SER A 93 -55.40 3.92 22.76
C SER A 93 -54.41 2.87 22.25
N ASP A 94 -53.39 3.25 21.45
CA ASP A 94 -52.40 2.29 20.96
C ASP A 94 -51.53 1.76 22.11
N SER A 95 -51.18 0.47 22.07
CA SER A 95 -50.22 -0.11 23.00
C SER A 95 -48.84 0.51 22.82
N LEU A 96 -47.98 0.43 23.86
CA LEU A 96 -46.62 1.00 23.79
C LEU A 96 -45.82 0.42 22.60
N VAL A 97 -45.96 -0.89 22.35
CA VAL A 97 -45.30 -1.58 21.23
C VAL A 97 -45.72 -0.98 19.88
N ILE A 98 -47.03 -0.73 19.69
CA ILE A 98 -47.54 -0.12 18.45
C ILE A 98 -47.06 1.32 18.32
N LYS A 99 -47.03 2.09 19.41
CA LYS A 99 -46.52 3.47 19.41
C LYS A 99 -45.04 3.50 19.01
N VAL A 100 -44.21 2.65 19.61
CA VAL A 100 -42.77 2.53 19.29
C VAL A 100 -42.57 2.12 17.84
N TYR A 101 -43.26 1.08 17.37
CA TYR A 101 -43.18 0.63 15.98
C TYR A 101 -43.49 1.76 14.98
N ARG A 102 -44.58 2.50 15.19
CA ARG A 102 -44.95 3.60 14.29
C ARG A 102 -43.95 4.75 14.31
N VAL A 103 -43.36 5.06 15.46
CA VAL A 103 -42.32 6.10 15.57
C VAL A 103 -41.00 5.64 14.94
N VAL A 104 -40.60 4.37 15.08
CA VAL A 104 -39.46 3.80 14.34
C VAL A 104 -39.68 3.89 12.82
N CYS A 105 -40.86 3.51 12.34
CA CYS A 105 -41.22 3.65 10.93
C CYS A 105 -41.17 5.11 10.46
N LEU A 106 -41.55 6.08 11.32
CA LEU A 106 -41.44 7.50 11.02
C LEU A 106 -39.97 7.97 10.94
N ILE A 107 -39.10 7.48 11.83
CA ILE A 107 -37.65 7.79 11.82
C ILE A 107 -37.00 7.31 10.51
N LEU A 108 -37.36 6.09 10.06
CA LEU A 108 -36.86 5.51 8.80
C LEU A 108 -37.51 6.14 7.55
N ASN A 109 -38.65 6.81 7.70
CA ASN A 109 -39.32 7.55 6.64
C ASN A 109 -38.72 8.96 6.48
N VAL A 110 -37.46 9.02 6.04
CA VAL A 110 -36.68 10.27 5.88
C VAL A 110 -37.29 11.27 4.88
N ARG A 111 -38.27 10.85 4.07
CA ARG A 111 -39.02 11.70 3.13
C ARG A 111 -40.41 12.09 3.64
N GLY A 112 -40.81 11.61 4.83
CA GLY A 112 -42.12 11.86 5.44
C GLY A 112 -43.31 11.38 4.59
N VAL A 113 -43.13 10.36 3.75
CA VAL A 113 -44.15 9.85 2.82
C VAL A 113 -45.41 9.45 3.57
N GLY A 114 -46.57 9.92 3.11
CA GLY A 114 -47.86 9.64 3.75
C GLY A 114 -48.10 10.38 5.08
N THR A 115 -47.26 11.36 5.41
CA THR A 115 -47.40 12.19 6.63
C THR A 115 -47.63 13.67 6.27
N PRO A 116 -48.11 14.50 7.22
CA PRO A 116 -48.21 15.95 7.04
C PRO A 116 -46.87 16.64 6.71
N TRP A 117 -45.74 15.98 6.97
CA TRP A 117 -44.39 16.51 6.76
C TRP A 117 -43.72 15.98 5.51
N GLN A 118 -44.49 15.34 4.62
CA GLN A 118 -44.03 14.82 3.36
C GLN A 118 -43.20 15.86 2.59
N ALA A 119 -42.02 15.44 2.12
CA ALA A 119 -41.13 16.29 1.36
C ALA A 119 -41.87 16.89 0.14
N LYS A 120 -41.64 18.17 -0.13
CA LYS A 120 -42.24 18.85 -1.28
C LYS A 120 -41.63 18.29 -2.58
N HIS A 121 -42.42 18.31 -3.66
CA HIS A 121 -42.03 17.87 -5.02
C HIS A 121 -41.67 16.38 -5.15
N LEU A 122 -42.32 15.51 -4.37
CA LEU A 122 -42.22 14.07 -4.62
C LEU A 122 -42.82 13.74 -5.98
N SER A 123 -42.14 12.86 -6.71
CA SER A 123 -42.62 12.38 -7.99
C SER A 123 -43.75 11.37 -7.79
N GLU A 124 -44.78 11.51 -8.61
CA GLU A 124 -45.87 10.54 -8.67
C GLU A 124 -45.40 9.25 -9.34
N PHE A 125 -46.11 8.15 -9.07
CA PHE A 125 -45.89 6.91 -9.80
C PHE A 125 -46.12 7.08 -11.31
N PRO A 126 -45.41 6.31 -12.15
CA PRO A 126 -45.60 6.33 -13.60
C PRO A 126 -47.07 6.16 -14.01
N LYS A 127 -47.49 6.83 -15.09
CA LYS A 127 -48.87 6.79 -15.61
C LYS A 127 -49.37 5.38 -15.91
N PHE A 128 -48.46 4.43 -16.19
CA PHE A 128 -48.78 3.02 -16.35
C PHE A 128 -49.53 2.40 -15.14
N TYR A 129 -49.33 2.91 -13.92
CA TYR A 129 -50.01 2.44 -12.72
C TYR A 129 -51.38 3.09 -12.47
N THR A 130 -51.91 3.86 -13.43
CA THR A 130 -53.21 4.51 -13.27
C THR A 130 -54.31 3.45 -13.32
N ALA A 131 -55.02 3.26 -12.22
CA ALA A 131 -56.21 2.40 -12.14
C ALA A 131 -57.42 3.10 -12.78
N ARG A 132 -58.53 2.36 -12.96
CA ARG A 132 -59.78 2.89 -13.56
C ARG A 132 -60.38 4.07 -12.79
N ASP A 133 -60.06 4.22 -11.51
CA ASP A 133 -60.50 5.34 -10.65
C ASP A 133 -59.59 6.58 -10.74
N GLY A 134 -58.57 6.58 -11.60
CA GLY A 134 -57.60 7.66 -11.76
C GLY A 134 -56.48 7.67 -10.71
N SER A 135 -56.51 6.77 -9.71
CA SER A 135 -55.45 6.66 -8.71
C SER A 135 -54.22 5.93 -9.28
N ARG A 136 -53.02 6.43 -8.98
CA ARG A 136 -51.76 5.81 -9.44
C ARG A 136 -51.17 4.91 -8.36
N LYS A 137 -51.80 3.76 -8.12
CA LYS A 137 -51.40 2.81 -7.06
C LYS A 137 -50.88 1.50 -7.67
N PRO A 138 -49.58 1.22 -7.56
CA PRO A 138 -49.01 -0.01 -8.12
C PRO A 138 -49.40 -1.23 -7.26
N THR A 139 -49.81 -2.33 -7.91
CA THR A 139 -49.98 -3.60 -7.18
C THR A 139 -48.62 -4.16 -6.76
N ARG A 140 -48.58 -4.94 -5.68
CA ARG A 140 -47.34 -5.50 -5.12
C ARG A 140 -46.49 -6.24 -6.16
N ALA A 141 -47.11 -7.13 -6.94
CA ALA A 141 -46.42 -7.92 -7.96
C ALA A 141 -45.85 -7.04 -9.09
N TRP A 142 -46.66 -6.15 -9.66
CA TRP A 142 -46.21 -5.26 -10.74
C TRP A 142 -45.20 -4.21 -10.28
N TYR A 143 -45.25 -3.80 -9.02
CA TYR A 143 -44.21 -2.98 -8.41
C TYR A 143 -42.89 -3.75 -8.41
N ILE A 144 -42.84 -4.93 -7.79
CA ILE A 144 -41.61 -5.73 -7.64
C ILE A 144 -41.01 -6.09 -9.01
N ILE A 145 -41.82 -6.56 -9.96
CA ILE A 145 -41.35 -6.91 -11.32
C ILE A 145 -40.67 -5.70 -11.97
N ARG A 146 -41.29 -4.52 -11.88
CA ARG A 146 -40.69 -3.29 -12.42
C ARG A 146 -39.40 -2.92 -11.71
N GLN A 147 -39.36 -3.02 -10.37
CA GLN A 147 -38.16 -2.70 -9.62
C GLN A 147 -37.00 -3.63 -9.99
N LEU A 148 -37.26 -4.94 -10.08
CA LEU A 148 -36.26 -5.93 -10.50
C LEU A 148 -35.74 -5.67 -11.91
N ALA A 149 -36.62 -5.37 -12.86
CA ALA A 149 -36.21 -5.05 -14.24
C ALA A 149 -35.31 -3.79 -14.29
N ILE A 150 -35.63 -2.77 -13.50
CA ILE A 150 -34.81 -1.54 -13.44
C ILE A 150 -33.47 -1.83 -12.75
N VAL A 151 -33.48 -2.56 -11.63
CA VAL A 151 -32.26 -2.97 -10.93
C VAL A 151 -31.33 -3.76 -11.84
N ALA A 152 -31.86 -4.70 -12.63
CA ALA A 152 -31.08 -5.47 -13.60
C ALA A 152 -30.43 -4.55 -14.66
N TRP A 153 -31.21 -3.64 -15.25
CA TRP A 153 -30.67 -2.66 -16.20
C TRP A 153 -29.63 -1.72 -15.55
N GLN A 154 -29.87 -1.26 -14.33
CA GLN A 154 -28.94 -0.40 -13.59
C GLN A 154 -27.63 -1.13 -13.28
N TYR A 155 -27.70 -2.41 -12.90
CA TYR A 155 -26.54 -3.25 -12.68
C TYR A 155 -25.69 -3.36 -13.95
N LEU A 156 -26.31 -3.71 -15.08
CA LEU A 156 -25.61 -3.82 -16.36
C LEU A 156 -24.98 -2.50 -16.81
N LEU A 157 -25.66 -1.38 -16.58
CA LEU A 157 -25.13 -0.06 -16.90
C LEU A 157 -23.92 0.30 -16.02
N LEU A 158 -24.01 0.07 -14.71
CA LEU A 158 -22.88 0.30 -13.82
C LEU A 158 -21.71 -0.61 -14.20
N ASP A 159 -21.97 -1.90 -14.48
CA ASP A 159 -20.97 -2.89 -14.89
C ASP A 159 -20.20 -2.41 -16.13
N PHE A 160 -20.94 -2.00 -17.17
CA PHE A 160 -20.34 -1.42 -18.38
C PHE A 160 -19.46 -0.20 -18.08
N MET A 161 -19.89 0.69 -17.17
CA MET A 161 -19.12 1.86 -16.77
C MET A 161 -17.83 1.49 -16.02
N TYR A 162 -17.88 0.49 -15.15
CA TYR A 162 -16.71 -0.02 -14.44
C TYR A 162 -15.69 -0.62 -15.41
N ALA A 163 -16.13 -1.51 -16.31
CA ALA A 163 -15.28 -2.06 -17.36
C ALA A 163 -14.63 -0.96 -18.21
N SER A 164 -15.41 0.04 -18.65
CA SER A 164 -14.88 1.18 -19.43
C SER A 164 -13.86 2.01 -18.64
N SER A 165 -14.04 2.15 -17.32
CA SER A 165 -13.09 2.88 -16.47
C SER A 165 -11.78 2.13 -16.25
N MET A 166 -11.82 0.79 -16.27
CA MET A 166 -10.63 -0.06 -16.15
C MET A 166 -9.75 -0.05 -17.41
N GLU A 167 -10.35 0.19 -18.58
CA GLU A 167 -9.63 0.33 -19.85
C GLU A 167 -8.98 1.71 -20.03
N THR A 168 -9.30 2.69 -19.17
CA THR A 168 -8.74 4.05 -19.29
C THR A 168 -7.32 4.09 -18.72
N LEU A 169 -6.34 4.51 -19.54
CA LEU A 169 -4.94 4.61 -19.11
C LEU A 169 -4.77 5.64 -17.97
N PRO A 170 -3.90 5.38 -16.97
CA PRO A 170 -3.61 6.33 -15.89
C PRO A 170 -3.09 7.69 -16.40
N GLU A 171 -2.33 7.69 -17.49
CA GLU A 171 -1.79 8.91 -18.12
C GLU A 171 -2.92 9.82 -18.66
N ASP A 172 -3.94 9.25 -19.28
CA ASP A 172 -5.10 9.99 -19.78
C ASP A 172 -5.93 10.56 -18.61
N THR A 173 -6.06 9.78 -17.53
CA THR A 173 -6.73 10.24 -16.31
C THR A 173 -6.00 11.41 -15.68
N GLN A 174 -4.66 11.36 -15.62
CA GLN A 174 -3.84 12.46 -15.11
C GLN A 174 -3.87 13.69 -16.03
N LYS A 175 -3.86 13.50 -17.36
CA LYS A 175 -3.93 14.59 -18.34
C LYS A 175 -5.26 15.34 -18.31
N ILE A 176 -6.37 14.62 -18.22
CA ILE A 176 -7.73 15.17 -18.32
C ILE A 176 -8.24 15.63 -16.96
N PHE A 177 -7.93 14.89 -15.88
CA PHE A 177 -8.47 15.12 -14.55
C PHE A 177 -7.40 15.41 -13.50
N GLY A 178 -6.14 15.61 -13.85
CA GLY A 178 -5.04 15.85 -12.90
C GLY A 178 -5.23 17.03 -11.95
N HIS A 179 -4.45 17.06 -10.87
CA HIS A 179 -4.52 18.13 -9.87
C HIS A 179 -4.25 19.51 -10.48
N GLY A 180 -5.10 20.48 -10.15
CA GLY A 180 -5.03 21.85 -10.67
C GLY A 180 -5.80 22.06 -11.97
N VAL A 181 -6.03 21.00 -12.76
CA VAL A 181 -6.79 21.08 -14.03
C VAL A 181 -8.23 21.51 -13.80
N GLU A 182 -8.81 21.25 -12.62
CA GLU A 182 -10.14 21.70 -12.21
C GLU A 182 -10.29 23.24 -12.20
N TYR A 183 -9.18 23.98 -12.13
CA TYR A 183 -9.13 25.45 -12.14
C TYR A 183 -8.59 26.05 -13.46
N THR A 184 -8.15 25.21 -14.40
CA THR A 184 -7.68 25.66 -15.73
C THR A 184 -8.87 25.88 -16.66
N TYR A 185 -9.15 27.14 -17.01
CA TYR A 185 -10.25 27.51 -17.91
C TYR A 185 -9.74 28.08 -19.24
N LEU A 186 -8.90 29.11 -19.21
CA LEU A 186 -8.45 29.82 -20.42
C LEU A 186 -7.48 28.96 -21.25
N ASP A 187 -6.60 28.22 -20.58
CA ASP A 187 -5.57 27.38 -21.22
C ASP A 187 -6.01 25.90 -21.37
N ALA A 188 -7.30 25.62 -21.17
CA ALA A 188 -7.81 24.25 -21.21
C ALA A 188 -7.88 23.72 -22.65
N THR A 189 -7.35 22.51 -22.86
CA THR A 189 -7.40 21.80 -24.14
C THR A 189 -8.82 21.32 -24.47
N GLY A 190 -9.08 20.96 -25.73
CA GLY A 190 -10.38 20.40 -26.15
C GLY A 190 -10.77 19.13 -25.38
N GLU A 191 -9.80 18.27 -25.06
CA GLU A 191 -10.00 17.06 -24.25
C GLU A 191 -10.36 17.40 -22.79
N GLN A 192 -9.72 18.41 -22.21
CA GLN A 192 -10.05 18.87 -20.85
C GLN A 192 -11.45 19.50 -20.80
N TRP A 193 -11.86 20.25 -21.84
CA TRP A 193 -13.24 20.73 -21.97
C TRP A 193 -14.25 19.58 -22.09
N MET A 194 -13.90 18.52 -22.82
CA MET A 194 -14.72 17.31 -22.89
C MET A 194 -14.81 16.61 -21.53
N GLY A 195 -13.70 16.45 -20.81
CA GLY A 195 -13.68 15.89 -19.46
C GLY A 195 -14.53 16.69 -18.48
N ARG A 196 -14.48 18.02 -18.53
CA ARG A 196 -15.36 18.91 -17.74
C ARG A 196 -16.84 18.71 -18.09
N PHE A 197 -17.17 18.50 -19.35
CA PHE A 197 -18.54 18.19 -19.77
C PHE A 197 -19.03 16.83 -19.26
N ILE A 198 -18.21 15.79 -19.39
CA ILE A 198 -18.52 14.44 -18.90
C ILE A 198 -18.75 14.48 -17.39
N VAL A 199 -17.83 15.06 -16.63
CA VAL A 199 -17.95 15.14 -15.18
C VAL A 199 -19.07 16.10 -14.75
N GLY A 200 -19.19 17.25 -15.40
CA GLY A 200 -20.15 18.27 -15.03
C GLY A 200 -21.61 17.91 -15.35
N VAL A 201 -21.86 17.14 -16.41
CA VAL A 201 -23.22 16.85 -16.86
C VAL A 201 -23.55 15.36 -16.76
N VAL A 202 -22.66 14.50 -17.25
CA VAL A 202 -22.93 13.06 -17.37
C VAL A 202 -22.82 12.35 -16.02
N ALA A 203 -21.79 12.66 -15.23
CA ALA A 203 -21.53 11.96 -13.96
C ALA A 203 -22.68 12.10 -12.94
N TRP A 204 -23.34 13.26 -12.89
CA TRP A 204 -24.52 13.44 -12.04
C TRP A 204 -25.72 12.65 -12.58
N ALA A 205 -25.99 12.74 -13.87
CA ALA A 205 -27.18 12.18 -14.50
C ALA A 205 -27.17 10.65 -14.57
N ILE A 206 -25.98 10.05 -14.72
CA ILE A 206 -25.81 8.61 -14.91
C ILE A 206 -25.26 7.95 -13.63
N PRO A 207 -23.95 7.92 -13.31
CA PRO A 207 -23.44 7.13 -12.20
C PRO A 207 -23.99 7.60 -10.84
N GLY A 208 -23.99 8.91 -10.57
CA GLY A 208 -24.51 9.43 -9.30
C GLY A 208 -25.98 9.10 -9.07
N ARG A 209 -26.83 9.29 -10.09
CA ARG A 209 -28.26 8.94 -10.02
C ARG A 209 -28.48 7.43 -9.90
N VAL A 210 -27.81 6.65 -10.75
CA VAL A 210 -28.02 5.20 -10.88
C VAL A 210 -27.60 4.50 -9.59
N THR A 211 -26.45 4.84 -9.01
CA THR A 211 -25.97 4.23 -7.76
C THR A 211 -26.95 4.46 -6.60
N ILE A 212 -27.42 5.70 -6.40
CA ILE A 212 -28.37 6.04 -5.33
C ILE A 212 -29.73 5.35 -5.57
N ASP A 213 -30.22 5.36 -6.82
CA ASP A 213 -31.50 4.76 -7.18
C ASP A 213 -31.43 3.23 -7.06
N PHE A 214 -30.32 2.60 -7.42
CA PHE A 214 -30.10 1.15 -7.30
C PHE A 214 -30.30 0.67 -5.86
N THR A 215 -29.60 1.28 -4.90
CA THR A 215 -29.73 0.93 -3.48
C THR A 215 -31.16 1.16 -2.97
N TYR A 216 -31.78 2.28 -3.34
CA TYR A 216 -33.17 2.58 -2.97
C TYR A 216 -34.15 1.51 -3.48
N ARG A 217 -33.98 1.03 -4.71
CA ARG A 217 -34.85 0.01 -5.31
C ARG A 217 -34.67 -1.34 -4.66
N ILE A 218 -33.44 -1.78 -4.41
CA ILE A 218 -33.15 -3.02 -3.68
C ILE A 218 -33.83 -3.02 -2.32
N LEU A 219 -33.66 -1.94 -1.54
CA LEU A 219 -34.32 -1.79 -0.24
C LEU A 219 -35.85 -1.83 -0.37
N SER A 220 -36.41 -1.18 -1.39
CA SER A 220 -37.85 -1.21 -1.64
C SER A 220 -38.38 -2.61 -1.99
N ILE A 221 -37.61 -3.39 -2.77
CA ILE A 221 -37.96 -4.77 -3.14
C ILE A 221 -38.01 -5.62 -1.87
N VAL A 222 -36.97 -5.55 -1.05
CA VAL A 222 -36.90 -6.30 0.21
C VAL A 222 -38.04 -5.91 1.14
N ALA A 223 -38.26 -4.63 1.39
CA ALA A 223 -39.30 -4.15 2.30
C ALA A 223 -40.73 -4.53 1.83
N VAL A 224 -41.00 -4.44 0.52
CA VAL A 224 -42.29 -4.82 -0.06
C VAL A 224 -42.46 -6.34 -0.11
N LEU A 225 -41.41 -7.13 -0.36
CA LEU A 225 -41.44 -8.61 -0.34
C LEU A 225 -41.62 -9.17 1.08
N SER A 226 -41.03 -8.52 2.09
CA SER A 226 -41.22 -8.90 3.49
C SER A 226 -42.57 -8.44 4.07
N GLY A 227 -43.33 -7.62 3.34
CA GLY A 227 -44.61 -7.08 3.80
C GLY A 227 -44.48 -5.97 4.85
N PHE A 228 -43.27 -5.44 5.05
CA PHE A 228 -42.98 -4.38 6.01
C PHE A 228 -43.57 -3.03 5.57
N SER A 229 -43.65 -2.81 4.26
CA SER A 229 -44.16 -1.57 3.67
C SER A 229 -44.96 -1.85 2.40
N SER A 230 -45.93 -0.99 2.10
CA SER A 230 -46.68 -1.03 0.85
C SER A 230 -45.92 -0.31 -0.28
N PRO A 231 -46.16 -0.67 -1.55
CA PRO A 231 -45.55 0.01 -2.70
C PRO A 231 -45.71 1.54 -2.69
N GLU A 232 -46.84 2.05 -2.19
CA GLU A 232 -47.14 3.49 -2.12
C GLU A 232 -46.21 4.26 -1.19
N GLN A 233 -45.57 3.58 -0.24
CA GLN A 233 -44.59 4.17 0.67
C GLN A 233 -43.22 4.41 0.01
N TRP A 234 -43.03 3.90 -1.21
CA TRP A 234 -41.78 4.01 -1.98
C TRP A 234 -41.98 4.79 -3.30
N PRO A 235 -42.43 6.06 -3.26
CA PRO A 235 -42.54 6.87 -4.47
C PRO A 235 -41.17 7.04 -5.15
N PRO A 236 -41.11 7.27 -6.47
CA PRO A 236 -39.84 7.46 -7.18
C PRO A 236 -38.91 8.46 -6.49
N LEU A 237 -37.62 8.11 -6.36
CA LEU A 237 -36.66 8.88 -5.58
C LEU A 237 -36.25 10.19 -6.26
N PHE A 238 -36.07 10.10 -7.58
CA PHE A 238 -35.71 11.19 -8.47
C PHE A 238 -36.94 11.66 -9.27
N GLY A 239 -36.94 12.93 -9.65
CA GLY A 239 -37.92 13.48 -10.57
C GLY A 239 -37.51 13.46 -12.03
N SER A 240 -38.30 14.19 -12.80
CA SER A 240 -38.17 14.28 -14.25
C SER A 240 -37.00 15.18 -14.63
N ILE A 241 -36.14 14.68 -15.52
CA ILE A 241 -35.04 15.48 -16.09
C ILE A 241 -35.57 16.66 -16.94
N TRP A 242 -36.82 16.56 -17.40
CA TRP A 242 -37.53 17.61 -18.15
C TRP A 242 -37.81 18.89 -17.34
N ASP A 243 -37.60 18.82 -16.02
CA ASP A 243 -37.77 19.93 -15.08
C ASP A 243 -36.42 20.48 -14.55
N ALA A 244 -35.30 19.94 -15.04
CA ALA A 244 -33.94 20.28 -14.60
C ALA A 244 -33.31 21.47 -15.36
N TYR A 245 -34.12 22.40 -15.89
CA TYR A 245 -33.67 23.56 -16.69
C TYR A 245 -33.37 24.82 -15.83
N THR A 246 -33.27 24.67 -14.52
CA THR A 246 -32.82 25.70 -13.57
C THR A 246 -31.96 25.03 -12.51
N ILE A 247 -30.96 25.72 -11.93
CA ILE A 247 -30.11 25.15 -10.87
C ILE A 247 -31.00 24.79 -9.67
N ARG A 248 -31.95 25.68 -9.33
CA ARG A 248 -32.95 25.40 -8.31
C ARG A 248 -33.79 24.17 -8.68
N GLY A 249 -34.28 24.08 -9.92
CA GLY A 249 -35.06 22.94 -10.42
C GLY A 249 -34.28 21.63 -10.35
N PHE A 250 -33.03 21.62 -10.81
CA PHE A 250 -32.14 20.47 -10.76
C PHE A 250 -32.11 19.85 -9.36
N TRP A 251 -31.82 20.64 -8.32
CA TRP A 251 -31.75 20.14 -6.94
C TRP A 251 -33.12 19.98 -6.27
N SER A 252 -34.15 20.71 -6.72
CA SER A 252 -35.45 20.74 -6.05
C SER A 252 -36.49 19.75 -6.58
N THR A 253 -36.46 19.45 -7.87
CA THR A 253 -37.44 18.62 -8.55
C THR A 253 -36.80 17.38 -9.16
N PHE A 254 -35.62 17.50 -9.80
CA PHE A 254 -34.98 16.37 -10.48
C PHE A 254 -34.16 15.47 -9.55
N TRP A 255 -33.25 16.04 -8.75
CA TRP A 255 -32.33 15.32 -7.88
C TRP A 255 -33.07 14.59 -6.73
N HIS A 256 -32.39 13.65 -6.07
CA HIS A 256 -33.03 12.83 -5.04
C HIS A 256 -33.57 13.67 -3.87
N SER A 257 -34.70 13.25 -3.33
CA SER A 257 -35.34 13.93 -2.19
C SER A 257 -34.95 13.38 -0.81
N TYR A 258 -34.01 12.42 -0.75
CA TYR A 258 -33.64 11.67 0.46
C TYR A 258 -33.34 12.55 1.68
N CYS A 259 -32.49 13.57 1.52
CA CYS A 259 -32.08 14.45 2.63
C CYS A 259 -32.93 15.72 2.74
N ARG A 260 -33.93 15.90 1.87
CA ARG A 260 -34.64 17.19 1.72
C ARG A 260 -35.33 17.61 3.01
N TRP A 261 -36.09 16.70 3.62
CA TRP A 261 -36.84 17.00 4.83
C TRP A 261 -35.91 17.38 5.99
N THR A 262 -34.85 16.60 6.18
CA THR A 262 -33.82 16.82 7.21
C THR A 262 -33.10 18.14 7.04
N LEU A 263 -32.50 18.38 5.87
CA LEU A 263 -31.71 19.59 5.60
C LEU A 263 -32.56 20.86 5.70
N THR A 264 -33.78 20.82 5.17
CA THR A 264 -34.69 21.97 5.24
C THR A 264 -35.14 22.25 6.68
N THR A 265 -35.27 21.21 7.51
CA THR A 265 -35.61 21.36 8.93
C THR A 265 -34.47 22.03 9.70
N ILE A 266 -33.22 21.61 9.47
CA ILE A 266 -32.01 22.20 10.07
C ILE A 266 -31.90 23.68 9.70
N SER A 267 -31.99 23.96 8.41
CA SER A 267 -31.93 25.33 7.89
C SER A 267 -33.04 26.22 8.45
N ASN A 268 -34.28 25.70 8.49
CA ASN A 268 -35.41 26.41 9.06
C ASN A 268 -35.16 26.72 10.53
N PHE A 269 -34.72 25.77 11.35
CA PHE A 269 -34.43 26.02 12.76
C PHE A 269 -33.43 27.17 12.94
N ILE A 270 -32.33 27.15 12.20
CA ILE A 270 -31.31 28.20 12.26
C ILE A 270 -31.91 29.56 11.87
N CYS A 271 -32.57 29.64 10.72
CA CYS A 271 -33.10 30.90 10.22
C CYS A 271 -34.28 31.44 11.06
N ARG A 272 -35.10 30.54 11.61
CA ARG A 272 -36.43 30.85 12.15
C ARG A 272 -36.44 30.95 13.66
N ASP A 273 -35.83 29.98 14.33
CA ASP A 273 -35.93 29.85 15.77
C ASP A 273 -34.71 30.47 16.46
N LEU A 274 -33.52 30.30 15.87
CA LEU A 274 -32.27 30.84 16.39
C LEU A 274 -32.07 32.32 15.98
N LEU A 275 -32.11 32.60 14.68
CA LEU A 275 -31.85 33.96 14.14
C LEU A 275 -33.09 34.85 14.07
N ARG A 276 -34.30 34.28 14.23
CA ARG A 276 -35.60 35.00 14.19
C ARG A 276 -35.76 35.94 13.00
N LEU A 277 -35.36 35.51 11.81
CA LEU A 277 -35.41 36.35 10.61
C LEU A 277 -36.86 36.74 10.24
N PRO A 278 -37.12 37.98 9.78
CA PRO A 278 -38.44 38.44 9.38
C PRO A 278 -39.03 37.66 8.21
N ARG A 279 -40.34 37.41 8.21
CA ARG A 279 -41.05 36.68 7.15
C ARG A 279 -42.19 37.48 6.51
N PRO A 280 -42.33 37.49 5.17
CA PRO A 280 -41.37 36.98 4.18
C PRO A 280 -40.21 37.96 3.95
N SER A 281 -38.96 37.50 3.88
CA SER A 281 -37.80 38.33 3.48
C SER A 281 -36.85 37.60 2.53
N LEU A 282 -36.13 38.38 1.69
CA LEU A 282 -35.11 37.83 0.78
C LEU A 282 -33.93 37.22 1.54
N VAL A 283 -33.56 37.82 2.67
CA VAL A 283 -32.49 37.33 3.54
C VAL A 283 -32.85 35.95 4.09
N GLU A 284 -34.06 35.77 4.62
CA GLU A 284 -34.52 34.45 5.08
C GLU A 284 -34.47 33.41 3.95
N ARG A 285 -34.91 33.78 2.75
CA ARG A 285 -34.94 32.87 1.60
C ARG A 285 -33.55 32.35 1.25
N TYR A 286 -32.57 33.24 1.07
CA TYR A 286 -31.22 32.83 0.64
C TYR A 286 -30.38 32.26 1.76
N MET A 287 -30.54 32.71 3.00
CA MET A 287 -29.92 32.06 4.17
C MET A 287 -30.41 30.62 4.32
N ASN A 288 -31.69 30.35 4.04
CA ASN A 288 -32.19 28.99 4.06
C ASN A 288 -31.58 28.13 2.93
N VAL A 289 -31.46 28.69 1.73
CA VAL A 289 -30.81 27.97 0.62
C VAL A 289 -29.35 27.67 0.96
N ALA A 290 -28.62 28.65 1.49
CA ALA A 290 -27.22 28.49 1.91
C ALA A 290 -27.07 27.44 3.02
N GLY A 291 -27.95 27.46 4.04
CA GLY A 291 -27.93 26.47 5.12
C GLY A 291 -28.10 25.03 4.62
N VAL A 292 -29.01 24.81 3.66
CA VAL A 292 -29.22 23.49 3.04
C VAL A 292 -27.97 23.03 2.28
N PHE A 293 -27.40 23.86 1.41
CA PHE A 293 -26.22 23.51 0.62
C PHE A 293 -24.97 23.32 1.48
N LEU A 294 -24.76 24.16 2.50
CA LEU A 294 -23.65 24.03 3.43
C LEU A 294 -23.73 22.72 4.22
N THR A 295 -24.92 22.39 4.74
CA THR A 295 -25.11 21.12 5.46
C THR A 295 -24.90 19.92 4.52
N SER A 296 -25.33 20.03 3.26
CA SER A 296 -25.06 19.01 2.23
C SER A 296 -23.56 18.85 1.98
N ALA A 297 -22.80 19.95 1.87
CA ALA A 297 -21.36 19.92 1.68
C ALA A 297 -20.65 19.18 2.83
N VAL A 298 -21.02 19.47 4.07
CA VAL A 298 -20.46 18.80 5.25
C VAL A 298 -20.73 17.29 5.23
N ILE A 299 -21.93 16.87 4.82
CA ILE A 299 -22.25 15.44 4.68
C ILE A 299 -21.37 14.78 3.62
N HIS A 300 -21.20 15.42 2.46
CA HIS A 300 -20.35 14.89 1.39
C HIS A 300 -18.87 14.84 1.79
N MET A 301 -18.35 15.87 2.45
CA MET A 301 -16.97 15.85 2.98
C MET A 301 -16.74 14.70 3.97
N ALA A 302 -17.73 14.39 4.82
CA ALA A 302 -17.62 13.28 5.75
C ALA A 302 -17.64 11.92 5.03
N ILE A 303 -18.44 11.78 3.97
CA ILE A 303 -18.49 10.58 3.13
C ILE A 303 -17.15 10.40 2.39
N ASP A 304 -16.65 11.44 1.71
CA ASP A 304 -15.45 11.36 0.89
C ASP A 304 -14.20 11.07 1.74
N ALA A 305 -14.05 11.71 2.90
CA ALA A 305 -12.96 11.47 3.84
C ALA A 305 -12.90 10.02 4.35
N HIS A 306 -14.04 9.33 4.39
CA HIS A 306 -14.11 7.95 4.85
C HIS A 306 -13.95 6.94 3.71
N CYS A 307 -14.66 7.13 2.61
CA CYS A 307 -14.62 6.19 1.50
C CYS A 307 -13.27 6.23 0.77
N TRP A 308 -12.64 7.40 0.67
CA TRP A 308 -11.58 7.67 -0.31
C TRP A 308 -10.30 8.28 0.27
N GLY A 309 -10.20 8.39 1.60
CA GLY A 309 -9.13 9.14 2.28
C GLY A 309 -9.40 10.65 2.33
N PRO A 310 -8.68 11.44 3.13
CA PRO A 310 -9.04 12.84 3.39
C PRO A 310 -8.85 13.71 2.13
N PRO A 311 -9.92 14.24 1.51
CA PRO A 311 -9.78 15.25 0.48
C PRO A 311 -9.48 16.59 1.16
N SER A 312 -8.92 17.53 0.41
CA SER A 312 -8.93 18.94 0.82
C SER A 312 -10.38 19.35 1.17
N LYS A 313 -10.59 20.00 2.33
CA LYS A 313 -11.95 20.34 2.82
C LYS A 313 -12.67 21.40 1.97
N LEU A 314 -11.92 22.11 1.15
CA LEU A 314 -12.35 23.32 0.43
C LEU A 314 -13.20 23.07 -0.84
N PRO A 315 -12.97 22.03 -1.68
CA PRO A 315 -13.64 21.93 -2.97
C PRO A 315 -15.13 21.53 -2.89
N ALA A 316 -15.53 20.68 -1.95
CA ALA A 316 -16.94 20.37 -1.71
C ALA A 316 -17.72 21.62 -1.25
N LEU A 317 -17.17 22.37 -0.30
CA LEU A 317 -17.74 23.64 0.16
C LEU A 317 -17.85 24.65 -0.97
N ALA A 318 -16.82 24.77 -1.81
CA ALA A 318 -16.81 25.65 -2.98
C ALA A 318 -17.91 25.28 -3.98
N PHE A 319 -18.04 24.00 -4.33
CA PHE A 319 -19.05 23.54 -5.28
C PHE A 319 -20.48 23.77 -4.78
N PHE A 320 -20.83 23.26 -3.60
CA PHE A 320 -22.18 23.41 -3.06
C PHE A 320 -22.51 24.87 -2.73
N GLY A 321 -21.52 25.63 -2.25
CA GLY A 321 -21.63 27.08 -2.03
C GLY A 321 -21.90 27.84 -3.34
N SER A 322 -21.26 27.46 -4.44
CA SER A 322 -21.49 28.08 -5.74
C SER A 322 -22.94 27.94 -6.20
N CYS A 323 -23.62 26.83 -5.90
CA CYS A 323 -25.01 26.63 -6.28
C CYS A 323 -25.95 27.70 -5.69
N VAL A 324 -25.63 28.25 -4.51
CA VAL A 324 -26.36 29.36 -3.91
C VAL A 324 -26.23 30.62 -4.78
N ILE A 325 -25.02 30.92 -5.22
CA ILE A 325 -24.71 32.06 -6.09
C ILE A 325 -25.44 31.89 -7.43
N GLY A 326 -25.35 30.70 -8.04
CA GLY A 326 -26.05 30.39 -9.28
C GLY A 326 -27.57 30.57 -9.18
N ILE A 327 -28.17 30.18 -8.05
CA ILE A 327 -29.61 30.39 -7.80
C ILE A 327 -29.96 31.88 -7.64
N ILE A 328 -29.10 32.68 -7.00
CA ILE A 328 -29.31 34.14 -6.88
C ILE A 328 -29.25 34.81 -8.24
N ILE A 329 -28.28 34.45 -9.09
CA ILE A 329 -28.15 34.94 -10.46
C ILE A 329 -29.41 34.58 -11.26
N GLU A 330 -29.79 33.30 -11.23
CA GLU A 330 -30.97 32.78 -11.91
C GLU A 330 -32.26 33.50 -11.49
N ASP A 331 -32.51 33.65 -10.18
CA ASP A 331 -33.68 34.37 -9.66
C ASP A 331 -33.70 35.84 -10.10
N THR A 332 -32.53 36.49 -10.13
CA THR A 332 -32.36 37.90 -10.52
C THR A 332 -32.65 38.09 -12.00
N VAL A 333 -32.07 37.28 -12.87
CA VAL A 333 -32.31 37.31 -14.32
C VAL A 333 -33.79 37.07 -14.61
N GLN A 334 -34.41 36.07 -13.97
CA GLN A 334 -35.83 35.81 -14.13
C GLN A 334 -36.71 36.96 -13.62
N ALA A 335 -36.32 37.65 -12.55
CA ALA A 335 -37.05 38.81 -12.02
C ALA A 335 -36.96 40.02 -12.97
N LEU A 336 -35.77 40.30 -13.51
CA LEU A 336 -35.56 41.36 -14.50
C LEU A 336 -36.35 41.09 -15.78
N TRP A 337 -36.32 39.85 -16.30
CA TRP A 337 -37.08 39.45 -17.47
C TRP A 337 -38.60 39.63 -17.30
N ARG A 338 -39.13 39.20 -16.14
CA ARG A 338 -40.56 39.41 -15.83
C ARG A 338 -40.92 40.89 -15.76
N ARG A 339 -40.02 41.72 -15.24
CA ARG A 339 -40.21 43.17 -15.15
C ARG A 339 -40.14 43.86 -16.52
N SER A 340 -39.28 43.40 -17.41
CA SER A 340 -39.10 43.99 -18.75
C SER A 340 -40.16 43.56 -19.76
N THR A 341 -40.67 42.33 -19.66
CA THR A 341 -41.62 41.77 -20.64
C THR A 341 -43.08 41.87 -20.22
N GLY A 342 -43.37 42.25 -18.97
CA GLY A 342 -44.73 42.28 -18.43
C GLY A 342 -45.41 40.91 -18.37
N SER A 343 -44.66 39.81 -18.56
CA SER A 343 -45.19 38.45 -18.65
C SER A 343 -45.90 38.06 -17.36
N GLN A 344 -47.24 38.02 -17.41
CA GLN A 344 -48.06 37.41 -16.35
C GLN A 344 -47.94 35.88 -16.38
N LYS A 345 -48.22 35.24 -15.23
CA LYS A 345 -48.21 33.77 -15.03
C LYS A 345 -49.38 33.07 -15.76
N SER A 346 -49.53 33.21 -17.07
CA SER A 346 -50.57 32.48 -17.83
C SER A 346 -49.95 31.68 -18.97
N GLY A 347 -49.82 30.36 -18.76
CA GLY A 347 -49.30 29.39 -19.73
C GLY A 347 -48.00 28.70 -19.27
N GLY A 348 -47.79 27.46 -19.74
CA GLY A 348 -46.57 26.70 -19.47
C GLY A 348 -45.31 27.39 -20.00
N VAL A 349 -44.14 27.05 -19.43
CA VAL A 349 -42.85 27.66 -19.82
C VAL A 349 -42.54 27.33 -21.29
N PRO A 350 -42.31 28.33 -22.17
CA PRO A 350 -41.98 28.10 -23.57
C PRO A 350 -40.74 27.22 -23.75
N ALA A 351 -40.71 26.39 -24.80
CA ALA A 351 -39.61 25.44 -25.04
C ALA A 351 -38.23 26.12 -25.12
N TRP A 352 -38.15 27.31 -25.72
CA TRP A 352 -36.89 28.07 -25.82
C TRP A 352 -36.39 28.57 -24.46
N HIS A 353 -37.28 28.91 -23.51
CA HIS A 353 -36.86 29.25 -22.14
C HIS A 353 -36.24 28.03 -21.46
N LYS A 354 -36.82 26.83 -21.66
CA LYS A 354 -36.24 25.59 -21.15
C LYS A 354 -34.88 25.31 -21.78
N LEU A 355 -34.71 25.53 -23.09
CA LEU A 355 -33.42 25.37 -23.77
C LEU A 355 -32.35 26.28 -23.18
N ILE A 356 -32.63 27.58 -23.02
CA ILE A 356 -31.71 28.52 -22.37
C ILE A 356 -31.40 28.07 -20.94
N GLY A 357 -32.42 27.61 -20.21
CA GLY A 357 -32.27 27.06 -18.87
C GLY A 357 -31.35 25.84 -18.82
N TYR A 358 -31.46 24.90 -19.76
CA TYR A 358 -30.56 23.75 -19.86
C TYR A 358 -29.13 24.19 -20.16
N LEU A 359 -28.94 25.10 -21.11
CA LEU A 359 -27.62 25.66 -21.40
C LEU A 359 -27.00 26.32 -20.17
N TRP A 360 -27.80 27.07 -19.40
CA TRP A 360 -27.38 27.68 -18.14
C TRP A 360 -26.96 26.64 -17.09
N VAL A 361 -27.79 25.62 -16.86
CA VAL A 361 -27.49 24.56 -15.87
C VAL A 361 -26.26 23.76 -16.28
N SER A 362 -26.16 23.36 -17.55
CA SER A 362 -25.00 22.65 -18.09
C SER A 362 -23.75 23.50 -17.99
N PHE A 363 -23.80 24.77 -18.40
CA PHE A 363 -22.69 25.71 -18.26
C PHE A 363 -22.25 25.83 -16.79
N TRP A 364 -23.18 26.01 -15.86
CA TRP A 364 -22.86 26.13 -14.44
C TRP A 364 -22.10 24.90 -13.93
N PHE A 365 -22.61 23.69 -14.20
CA PHE A 365 -21.96 22.48 -13.73
C PHE A 365 -20.65 22.17 -14.43
N VAL A 366 -20.50 22.46 -15.73
CA VAL A 366 -19.22 22.35 -16.45
C VAL A 366 -18.14 23.22 -15.77
N MET A 367 -18.52 24.38 -15.25
CA MET A 367 -17.60 25.29 -14.59
C MET A 367 -17.27 24.90 -13.16
N THR A 368 -18.27 24.44 -12.39
CA THR A 368 -18.13 24.29 -10.92
C THR A 368 -18.01 22.84 -10.45
N ALA A 369 -18.62 21.86 -11.12
CA ALA A 369 -18.60 20.46 -10.69
C ALA A 369 -17.21 19.82 -10.68
N PRO A 370 -16.28 20.15 -11.62
CA PRO A 370 -14.90 19.66 -11.57
C PRO A 370 -14.19 19.90 -10.24
N TRP A 371 -14.47 21.02 -9.55
CA TRP A 371 -13.88 21.31 -8.24
C TRP A 371 -14.12 20.17 -7.25
N TYR A 372 -15.31 19.59 -7.29
CA TYR A 372 -15.69 18.51 -6.38
C TYR A 372 -15.41 17.12 -6.96
N LEU A 373 -15.86 16.87 -8.19
CA LEU A 373 -15.91 15.52 -8.75
C LEU A 373 -14.59 15.02 -9.35
N TYR A 374 -13.63 15.90 -9.70
CA TYR A 374 -12.34 15.44 -10.22
C TYR A 374 -11.57 14.61 -9.19
N HIS A 375 -11.77 14.91 -7.90
CA HIS A 375 -11.21 14.08 -6.84
C HIS A 375 -11.65 12.62 -6.97
N ASN A 376 -12.95 12.39 -7.18
CA ASN A 376 -13.50 11.03 -7.29
C ASN A 376 -13.04 10.32 -8.57
N THR A 377 -12.85 11.06 -9.68
CA THR A 377 -12.38 10.47 -10.94
C THR A 377 -10.88 10.15 -10.96
N ARG A 378 -10.10 10.64 -9.99
CA ARG A 378 -8.66 10.34 -9.84
C ARG A 378 -8.41 9.04 -9.08
N LEU A 379 -9.41 8.53 -8.37
CA LEU A 379 -9.27 7.35 -7.54
C LEU A 379 -9.29 6.08 -8.41
N PRO A 380 -8.56 5.03 -8.02
CA PRO A 380 -8.64 3.72 -8.67
C PRO A 380 -10.09 3.25 -8.77
N PRO A 381 -10.52 2.65 -9.90
CA PRO A 381 -11.90 2.18 -10.06
C PRO A 381 -12.33 1.14 -9.03
N ASP A 382 -11.40 0.35 -8.49
CA ASP A 382 -11.67 -0.62 -7.41
C ASP A 382 -12.02 0.03 -6.09
N ASP A 383 -11.43 1.19 -5.81
CA ASP A 383 -11.84 2.00 -4.67
C ASP A 383 -13.26 2.49 -4.99
N THR A 384 -13.43 3.17 -6.13
CA THR A 384 -14.69 3.56 -6.82
C THR A 384 -16.00 2.82 -6.53
N TRP A 385 -15.89 1.49 -6.44
CA TRP A 385 -16.93 0.57 -6.85
C TRP A 385 -17.76 0.04 -5.67
N VAL A 386 -19.07 0.33 -5.70
CA VAL A 386 -19.98 0.09 -4.56
C VAL A 386 -20.90 -1.13 -4.81
N VAL A 387 -20.67 -1.89 -5.88
CA VAL A 387 -21.51 -3.02 -6.33
C VAL A 387 -20.64 -4.29 -6.42
N PRO A 388 -21.17 -5.53 -6.25
CA PRO A 388 -20.36 -6.74 -6.41
C PRO A 388 -19.70 -6.85 -7.81
N PRO A 389 -18.53 -7.51 -7.93
CA PRO A 389 -17.77 -7.58 -9.19
C PRO A 389 -18.52 -8.35 -10.31
N PRO A 390 -18.13 -8.16 -11.58
CA PRO A 390 -19.09 -8.19 -12.69
C PRO A 390 -19.14 -9.45 -13.55
N VAL A 391 -20.27 -9.64 -14.25
CA VAL A 391 -20.50 -10.69 -15.27
C VAL A 391 -19.89 -10.29 -16.62
N ALA A 392 -19.73 -9.00 -16.93
CA ALA A 392 -19.15 -8.55 -18.20
C ALA A 392 -17.67 -8.90 -18.36
N ILE A 393 -16.87 -8.84 -17.29
CA ILE A 393 -15.45 -9.27 -17.31
C ILE A 393 -15.37 -10.76 -17.66
N ALA A 394 -16.22 -11.58 -17.01
CA ALA A 394 -16.35 -13.01 -17.31
C ALA A 394 -16.86 -13.33 -18.73
N LEU A 395 -17.50 -12.39 -19.43
CA LEU A 395 -17.91 -12.58 -20.83
C LEU A 395 -16.84 -12.07 -21.82
N SER A 396 -16.07 -11.04 -21.46
CA SER A 396 -14.97 -10.50 -22.28
C SER A 396 -13.78 -11.44 -22.35
N GLU A 397 -13.48 -12.17 -21.27
CA GLU A 397 -12.41 -13.17 -21.22
C GLU A 397 -12.75 -14.49 -21.95
N TYR A 398 -14.02 -14.70 -22.33
CA TYR A 398 -14.52 -15.96 -22.88
C TYR A 398 -14.65 -16.00 -24.42
N SER A 399 -14.02 -15.07 -25.15
CA SER A 399 -14.01 -15.07 -26.63
C SER A 399 -12.80 -15.76 -27.28
N ILE A 400 -12.04 -16.57 -26.55
CA ILE A 400 -10.99 -17.44 -27.13
C ILE A 400 -11.28 -18.90 -26.76
N THR A 401 -11.44 -19.69 -27.81
CA THR A 401 -11.77 -21.12 -27.93
C THR A 401 -11.18 -22.06 -26.88
N GLU A 402 -12.02 -22.77 -26.10
CA GLU A 402 -11.92 -24.21 -25.75
C GLU A 402 -13.09 -24.69 -24.84
N PRO A 403 -13.42 -26.00 -24.79
CA PRO A 403 -14.69 -26.51 -24.26
C PRO A 403 -14.77 -26.58 -22.73
N ILE A 404 -15.98 -26.35 -22.21
CA ILE A 404 -16.37 -26.28 -20.80
C ILE A 404 -16.04 -27.60 -20.03
N PRO A 405 -15.21 -27.57 -18.97
CA PRO A 405 -15.25 -28.57 -17.92
C PRO A 405 -16.31 -28.17 -16.87
N LEU A 406 -17.03 -29.16 -16.34
CA LEU A 406 -18.04 -28.98 -15.29
C LEU A 406 -17.51 -28.10 -14.13
N PHE A 407 -18.29 -27.07 -13.80
CA PHE A 407 -18.11 -26.18 -12.65
C PHE A 407 -17.89 -26.98 -11.34
N ASP A 408 -16.65 -26.97 -10.83
CA ASP A 408 -16.37 -27.33 -9.44
C ASP A 408 -16.60 -26.11 -8.54
N PHE A 409 -17.74 -26.10 -7.86
CA PHE A 409 -18.16 -25.06 -6.90
C PHE A 409 -17.20 -24.87 -5.70
N ARG A 410 -16.13 -25.66 -5.57
CA ARG A 410 -15.15 -25.52 -4.48
C ARG A 410 -14.11 -24.42 -4.69
N LYS A 411 -13.87 -23.94 -5.92
CA LYS A 411 -12.88 -22.88 -6.18
C LYS A 411 -13.37 -21.45 -5.89
N LEU A 412 -14.67 -21.25 -5.67
CA LEU A 412 -15.25 -19.95 -5.30
C LEU A 412 -15.17 -19.64 -3.78
N HIS A 413 -14.52 -20.50 -2.99
CA HIS A 413 -14.44 -20.35 -1.53
C HIS A 413 -13.19 -19.60 -1.01
N ASN A 414 -12.29 -19.15 -1.88
CA ASN A 414 -11.00 -18.58 -1.45
C ASN A 414 -10.89 -17.04 -1.44
N ASN A 415 -11.98 -16.29 -1.60
CA ASN A 415 -11.99 -14.84 -1.33
C ASN A 415 -12.53 -14.48 0.06
N MET A 416 -12.24 -15.32 1.07
CA MET A 416 -12.62 -15.12 2.47
C MET A 416 -11.41 -15.08 3.38
N ALA A 417 -10.84 -13.88 3.58
CA ALA A 417 -10.44 -13.30 4.87
C ALA A 417 -9.66 -12.00 4.63
N SER A 418 -9.95 -10.95 5.40
CA SER A 418 -9.12 -9.73 5.49
C SER A 418 -7.88 -9.96 6.37
N THR A 419 -7.30 -11.15 6.31
CA THR A 419 -6.14 -11.58 7.12
C THR A 419 -4.97 -11.87 6.19
N LEU A 420 -3.74 -11.62 6.69
CA LEU A 420 -2.53 -11.94 5.94
C LEU A 420 -2.53 -13.43 5.56
N PRO A 421 -2.18 -13.81 4.32
CA PRO A 421 -2.11 -15.22 3.92
C PRO A 421 -1.23 -16.03 4.89
N PRO A 422 -1.65 -17.23 5.32
CA PRO A 422 -0.85 -18.05 6.23
C PRO A 422 0.37 -18.66 5.54
N LEU A 423 1.34 -19.09 6.34
CA LEU A 423 2.46 -19.91 5.85
C LEU A 423 1.98 -21.34 5.68
N VAL A 424 2.22 -21.91 4.50
CA VAL A 424 1.89 -23.31 4.16
C VAL A 424 3.20 -24.02 3.82
N PRO A 425 3.87 -24.71 4.78
CA PRO A 425 5.18 -25.34 4.56
C PRO A 425 5.26 -26.20 3.30
N GLU A 426 4.22 -26.98 3.02
CA GLU A 426 4.12 -27.86 1.85
C GLU A 426 4.35 -27.12 0.53
N LYS A 427 3.93 -25.86 0.42
CA LYS A 427 4.06 -25.03 -0.80
C LYS A 427 5.52 -24.71 -1.13
N TYR A 428 6.40 -24.68 -0.13
CA TYR A 428 7.77 -24.18 -0.24
C TYR A 428 8.82 -25.30 -0.18
N ARG A 429 8.38 -26.56 -0.09
CA ARG A 429 9.27 -27.72 -0.10
C ARG A 429 9.86 -27.96 -1.49
N TRP A 430 11.08 -28.49 -1.52
CA TRP A 430 11.66 -29.03 -2.76
C TRP A 430 10.80 -30.19 -3.26
N SER A 431 10.50 -30.18 -4.55
CA SER A 431 9.73 -31.20 -5.24
C SER A 431 10.40 -31.57 -6.55
N SER A 432 10.37 -32.86 -6.92
CA SER A 432 10.77 -33.28 -8.26
C SER A 432 9.56 -33.23 -9.18
N THR A 433 9.72 -32.65 -10.37
CA THR A 433 8.67 -32.60 -11.39
C THR A 433 8.52 -33.93 -12.13
N GLY A 434 9.45 -34.88 -11.95
CA GLY A 434 9.46 -36.18 -12.64
C GLY A 434 9.74 -36.12 -14.15
N LEU A 435 9.78 -34.91 -14.73
CA LEU A 435 9.99 -34.67 -16.16
C LEU A 435 11.46 -34.79 -16.58
N LYS A 436 12.39 -34.48 -15.67
CA LYS A 436 13.83 -34.54 -15.90
C LYS A 436 14.54 -35.16 -14.69
N PRO A 437 15.34 -36.23 -14.85
CA PRO A 437 16.18 -36.75 -13.77
C PRO A 437 17.10 -35.66 -13.22
N GLY A 438 17.30 -35.65 -11.89
CA GLY A 438 18.16 -34.67 -11.24
C GLY A 438 17.60 -33.23 -11.16
N HIS A 439 16.34 -33.03 -11.53
CA HIS A 439 15.64 -31.75 -11.41
C HIS A 439 14.80 -31.68 -10.13
N VAL A 440 14.95 -30.59 -9.37
CA VAL A 440 14.09 -30.21 -8.24
C VAL A 440 13.74 -28.73 -8.30
N GLN A 441 12.55 -28.38 -7.83
CA GLN A 441 12.09 -27.00 -7.76
C GLN A 441 11.32 -26.73 -6.46
N ARG A 442 11.29 -25.47 -6.03
CA ARG A 442 10.44 -24.99 -4.93
C ARG A 442 9.95 -23.58 -5.20
N ARG A 443 8.80 -23.23 -4.62
CA ARG A 443 8.34 -21.83 -4.59
C ARG A 443 9.19 -21.02 -3.59
N CYS A 444 9.52 -19.80 -3.95
CA CYS A 444 10.17 -18.84 -3.06
C CYS A 444 9.28 -18.46 -1.87
N VAL A 445 9.91 -18.09 -0.76
CA VAL A 445 9.21 -17.66 0.45
C VAL A 445 9.91 -16.47 1.11
N GLY A 446 9.13 -15.57 1.71
CA GLY A 446 9.64 -14.45 2.46
C GLY A 446 10.40 -13.46 1.58
N ALA A 447 11.59 -13.06 2.01
CA ALA A 447 12.41 -12.07 1.30
C ALA A 447 12.79 -12.53 -0.12
N GLU A 448 12.85 -13.84 -0.38
CA GLU A 448 13.04 -14.39 -1.73
C GLU A 448 11.95 -13.92 -2.70
N ALA A 449 10.71 -13.80 -2.22
CA ALA A 449 9.60 -13.32 -3.06
C ALA A 449 9.74 -11.83 -3.41
N ILE A 450 10.40 -11.02 -2.57
CA ILE A 450 10.66 -9.59 -2.84
C ILE A 450 11.74 -9.44 -3.92
N VAL A 451 12.90 -10.05 -3.70
CA VAL A 451 14.03 -9.96 -4.65
C VAL A 451 13.78 -10.77 -5.93
N GLY A 452 12.87 -11.75 -5.86
CA GLY A 452 12.42 -12.58 -6.97
C GLY A 452 11.26 -12.03 -7.78
N LEU A 453 10.75 -10.82 -7.48
CA LEU A 453 9.72 -10.19 -8.32
C LEU A 453 10.19 -10.10 -9.77
N GLU A 454 9.46 -10.71 -10.71
CA GLU A 454 9.94 -10.93 -12.09
C GLU A 454 10.45 -9.65 -12.75
N SER A 455 9.66 -8.58 -12.70
CA SER A 455 9.97 -7.29 -13.31
C SER A 455 11.19 -6.59 -12.70
N LYS A 456 11.57 -6.95 -11.47
CA LYS A 456 12.74 -6.42 -10.75
C LYS A 456 13.96 -7.32 -10.90
N ASN A 457 13.78 -8.64 -10.75
CA ASN A 457 14.85 -9.63 -10.82
C ASN A 457 15.49 -9.70 -12.22
N ARG A 458 14.67 -9.65 -13.28
CA ARG A 458 15.15 -9.58 -14.67
C ARG A 458 16.04 -8.37 -14.96
N LYS A 459 15.88 -7.30 -14.20
CA LYS A 459 16.63 -6.04 -14.32
C LYS A 459 17.74 -5.91 -13.27
N ALA A 460 18.08 -6.99 -12.56
CA ALA A 460 19.14 -7.00 -11.54
C ALA A 460 18.95 -5.97 -10.40
N LEU A 461 17.71 -5.56 -10.10
CA LEU A 461 17.45 -4.40 -9.23
C LEU A 461 17.83 -4.60 -7.75
N TYR A 462 18.17 -5.82 -7.34
CA TYR A 462 18.67 -6.15 -6.00
C TYR A 462 19.90 -7.05 -6.05
N ASP A 463 20.55 -7.21 -7.20
CA ASP A 463 21.72 -8.08 -7.33
C ASP A 463 22.81 -7.68 -6.34
N LEU A 464 23.52 -8.70 -5.85
CA LEU A 464 24.59 -8.54 -4.89
C LEU A 464 25.92 -8.49 -5.63
N TYR A 465 26.78 -7.58 -5.20
CA TYR A 465 28.16 -7.50 -5.66
C TYR A 465 29.10 -7.50 -4.45
N ILE A 466 30.10 -8.37 -4.44
CA ILE A 466 31.15 -8.38 -3.41
C ILE A 466 32.47 -8.15 -4.11
N ALA A 467 33.05 -6.98 -3.89
CA ALA A 467 34.36 -6.62 -4.39
C ALA A 467 35.43 -7.00 -3.35
N THR A 468 36.46 -7.71 -3.79
CA THR A 468 37.59 -8.10 -2.94
C THR A 468 38.91 -7.76 -3.62
N SER A 469 39.80 -7.08 -2.90
CA SER A 469 41.15 -6.76 -3.37
C SER A 469 42.13 -7.76 -2.77
N LEU A 470 42.82 -8.54 -3.62
CA LEU A 470 43.74 -9.59 -3.22
C LEU A 470 45.18 -9.20 -3.55
N ARG A 471 46.05 -9.03 -2.55
CA ARG A 471 47.49 -8.79 -2.78
C ARG A 471 48.22 -10.11 -3.01
N ASN A 472 48.95 -10.23 -4.11
CA ASN A 472 49.80 -11.38 -4.37
C ASN A 472 50.97 -11.45 -3.39
N VAL A 473 50.94 -12.39 -2.45
CA VAL A 473 52.00 -12.65 -1.47
C VAL A 473 52.63 -14.03 -1.66
N ALA A 474 52.34 -14.68 -2.79
CA ALA A 474 52.86 -16.00 -3.10
C ALA A 474 54.40 -15.99 -3.19
N PRO A 475 55.07 -17.11 -2.87
CA PRO A 475 56.52 -17.23 -3.02
C PRO A 475 56.96 -16.91 -4.46
N ALA A 476 58.11 -16.26 -4.63
CA ALA A 476 58.63 -15.89 -5.95
C ALA A 476 58.85 -17.08 -6.91
N SER A 477 58.95 -18.31 -6.36
CA SER A 477 58.99 -19.56 -7.13
C SER A 477 57.65 -19.93 -7.78
N MET A 478 56.54 -19.26 -7.41
CA MET A 478 55.19 -19.52 -7.89
C MET A 478 54.73 -18.42 -8.84
N SER A 479 54.66 -18.75 -10.13
CA SER A 479 54.10 -17.84 -11.13
C SER A 479 52.57 -17.94 -11.16
N LEU A 480 51.88 -16.86 -10.80
CA LEU A 480 50.44 -16.70 -10.95
C LEU A 480 50.13 -15.86 -12.19
N THR A 481 49.07 -16.20 -12.93
CA THR A 481 48.57 -15.45 -14.09
C THR A 481 47.05 -15.41 -14.00
N LEU A 482 46.38 -14.43 -14.63
CA LEU A 482 44.92 -14.41 -14.67
C LEU A 482 44.34 -15.69 -15.29
N ARG A 483 45.02 -16.26 -16.31
CA ARG A 483 44.61 -17.54 -16.91
C ARG A 483 44.67 -18.68 -15.89
N LYS A 484 45.78 -18.82 -15.16
CA LYS A 484 45.93 -19.85 -14.12
C LYS A 484 44.92 -19.65 -12.99
N LEU A 485 44.69 -18.42 -12.57
CA LEU A 485 43.67 -18.10 -11.57
C LEU A 485 42.28 -18.50 -12.06
N LYS A 486 41.92 -18.21 -13.31
CA LYS A 486 40.65 -18.66 -13.89
C LYS A 486 40.51 -20.19 -13.79
N ASP A 487 41.52 -20.95 -14.17
CA ASP A 487 41.49 -22.41 -14.08
C ASP A 487 41.33 -22.88 -12.61
N MET A 488 42.01 -22.22 -11.66
CA MET A 488 41.87 -22.50 -10.22
C MET A 488 40.45 -22.18 -9.69
N PHE A 489 39.89 -21.02 -10.06
CA PHE A 489 38.54 -20.61 -9.67
C PHE A 489 37.47 -21.49 -10.29
N GLU A 490 37.63 -21.93 -11.54
CA GLU A 490 36.72 -22.90 -12.18
C GLU A 490 36.66 -24.22 -11.39
N LEU A 491 37.83 -24.75 -11.00
CA LEU A 491 37.91 -25.99 -10.22
C LEU A 491 37.34 -25.81 -8.81
N ALA A 492 37.66 -24.71 -8.13
CA ALA A 492 37.08 -24.38 -6.83
C ALA A 492 35.56 -24.22 -6.90
N LEU A 493 35.04 -23.63 -7.98
CA LEU A 493 33.61 -23.42 -8.18
C LEU A 493 32.86 -24.73 -8.47
N LEU A 494 33.49 -25.70 -9.14
CA LEU A 494 32.93 -27.05 -9.31
C LEU A 494 32.79 -27.77 -7.97
N GLU A 495 33.85 -27.76 -7.15
CA GLU A 495 33.81 -28.36 -5.81
C GLU A 495 32.79 -27.63 -4.93
N ALA A 496 32.76 -26.30 -4.98
CA ALA A 496 31.79 -25.50 -4.24
C ALA A 496 30.35 -25.77 -4.68
N ARG A 497 30.07 -25.98 -5.98
CA ARG A 497 28.73 -26.39 -6.46
C ARG A 497 28.32 -27.74 -5.91
N PHE A 498 29.24 -28.69 -5.83
CA PHE A 498 28.95 -29.99 -5.24
C PHE A 498 28.66 -29.88 -3.73
N GLU A 499 29.40 -29.03 -3.01
CA GLU A 499 29.17 -28.78 -1.58
C GLU A 499 27.91 -27.95 -1.31
N ARG A 500 27.60 -26.98 -2.19
CA ARG A 500 26.56 -25.94 -2.08
C ARG A 500 25.92 -25.67 -3.44
N PRO A 501 24.90 -26.46 -3.83
CA PRO A 501 24.34 -26.40 -5.17
C PRO A 501 23.52 -25.13 -5.46
N GLU A 502 23.27 -24.28 -4.46
CA GLU A 502 22.69 -22.94 -4.61
C GLU A 502 23.41 -22.12 -5.70
N ALA A 503 24.72 -22.34 -5.87
CA ALA A 503 25.57 -21.72 -6.89
C ALA A 503 25.09 -21.91 -8.33
N ALA A 504 24.28 -22.93 -8.60
CA ALA A 504 23.75 -23.21 -9.93
C ALA A 504 22.22 -23.23 -9.98
N CYS A 505 21.55 -22.69 -8.96
CA CYS A 505 20.10 -22.48 -9.00
C CYS A 505 19.71 -21.44 -10.07
N THR A 506 18.50 -21.60 -10.60
CA THR A 506 17.93 -20.72 -11.63
C THR A 506 16.49 -20.31 -11.27
N ALA A 507 16.06 -19.15 -11.77
CA ALA A 507 14.74 -18.59 -11.50
C ALA A 507 13.77 -18.83 -12.66
N SER A 508 12.51 -19.12 -12.34
CA SER A 508 11.40 -19.12 -13.30
C SER A 508 10.11 -18.55 -12.68
N TRP A 509 9.14 -18.20 -13.52
CA TRP A 509 7.86 -17.60 -13.13
C TRP A 509 6.71 -18.21 -13.92
N ASP A 510 5.54 -18.30 -13.30
CA ASP A 510 4.32 -18.92 -13.84
C ASP A 510 3.07 -18.05 -13.66
N GLY A 511 3.25 -16.74 -13.45
CA GLY A 511 2.18 -15.77 -13.23
C GLY A 511 1.84 -15.52 -11.75
N GLU A 512 2.30 -16.37 -10.82
CA GLU A 512 2.29 -16.01 -9.39
C GLU A 512 3.39 -14.98 -9.05
N VAL A 513 3.15 -14.16 -8.02
CA VAL A 513 4.09 -13.11 -7.57
C VAL A 513 5.45 -13.69 -7.15
N ALA A 514 5.44 -14.78 -6.38
CA ALA A 514 6.66 -15.40 -5.87
C ALA A 514 7.31 -16.28 -6.96
N ALA A 515 8.60 -16.07 -7.21
CA ALA A 515 9.38 -16.85 -8.17
C ALA A 515 9.48 -18.35 -7.79
N ILE A 516 9.88 -19.17 -8.75
CA ILE A 516 10.25 -20.57 -8.57
C ILE A 516 11.78 -20.67 -8.63
N VAL A 517 12.38 -21.28 -7.63
CA VAL A 517 13.80 -21.66 -7.65
C VAL A 517 13.90 -23.08 -8.17
N ASN A 518 14.74 -23.27 -9.18
CA ASN A 518 14.99 -24.54 -9.83
C ASN A 518 16.46 -24.92 -9.63
N TYR A 519 16.70 -26.20 -9.38
CA TYR A 519 18.02 -26.79 -9.45
C TYR A 519 18.02 -27.99 -10.40
N GLN A 520 19.04 -28.04 -11.25
CA GLN A 520 19.29 -29.15 -12.16
C GLN A 520 20.71 -29.64 -11.95
N SER A 521 20.83 -30.92 -11.59
CA SER A 521 22.13 -31.58 -11.55
C SER A 521 22.75 -31.66 -12.95
N PRO A 522 24.07 -31.45 -13.11
CA PRO A 522 24.75 -31.59 -14.40
C PRO A 522 24.53 -32.97 -15.04
N GLU A 523 24.37 -33.00 -16.36
CA GLU A 523 24.25 -34.27 -17.10
C GLU A 523 25.57 -35.05 -17.16
N SER A 524 26.69 -34.36 -17.01
CA SER A 524 28.03 -34.94 -17.00
C SER A 524 29.04 -33.98 -16.36
N ASP A 525 30.23 -34.49 -16.01
CA ASP A 525 31.36 -33.66 -15.59
C ASP A 525 31.74 -32.60 -16.63
N GLU A 526 31.54 -32.86 -17.93
CA GLU A 526 31.83 -31.88 -18.97
C GLU A 526 30.84 -30.73 -18.96
N SER A 527 29.54 -31.03 -18.82
CA SER A 527 28.51 -30.00 -18.65
C SER A 527 28.74 -29.17 -17.38
N ALA A 528 29.20 -29.79 -16.29
CA ALA A 528 29.58 -29.06 -15.09
C ALA A 528 30.77 -28.12 -15.34
N ARG A 529 31.81 -28.59 -16.04
CA ARG A 529 32.99 -27.77 -16.41
C ARG A 529 32.62 -26.61 -17.32
N GLU A 530 31.74 -26.82 -18.30
CA GLU A 530 31.23 -25.75 -19.16
C GLU A 530 30.51 -24.68 -18.36
N TRP A 531 29.65 -25.07 -17.41
CA TRP A 531 29.01 -24.13 -16.49
C TRP A 531 30.04 -23.32 -15.68
N ALA A 532 31.04 -23.96 -15.08
CA ALA A 532 32.06 -23.25 -14.30
C ALA A 532 32.86 -22.26 -15.16
N ARG A 533 33.21 -22.66 -16.38
CA ARG A 533 33.92 -21.81 -17.36
C ARG A 533 33.12 -20.59 -17.77
N ASP A 534 31.81 -20.72 -17.86
CA ASP A 534 30.85 -19.65 -18.16
C ASP A 534 30.61 -18.71 -16.97
N CYS A 535 30.95 -19.11 -15.74
CA CYS A 535 30.81 -18.27 -14.54
C CYS A 535 32.07 -17.50 -14.15
N VAL A 536 33.25 -17.84 -14.69
CA VAL A 536 34.52 -17.19 -14.31
C VAL A 536 35.07 -16.39 -15.49
N HIS A 537 35.37 -15.12 -15.30
CA HIS A 537 35.84 -14.20 -16.34
C HIS A 537 37.17 -13.57 -15.94
N VAL A 538 38.00 -13.23 -16.93
CA VAL A 538 39.31 -12.57 -16.72
C VAL A 538 39.37 -11.28 -17.50
N MET A 539 39.90 -10.23 -16.86
CA MET A 539 39.97 -8.88 -17.42
C MET A 539 41.37 -8.31 -17.17
N PRO A 540 42.30 -8.42 -18.14
CA PRO A 540 43.63 -7.82 -18.06
C PRO A 540 43.56 -6.31 -18.33
N ILE A 541 43.00 -5.56 -17.38
CA ILE A 541 42.73 -4.12 -17.48
C ILE A 541 43.10 -3.40 -16.18
N PRO A 542 43.50 -2.11 -16.24
CA PRO A 542 43.84 -1.30 -15.06
C PRO A 542 42.58 -0.74 -14.38
N MET A 543 41.71 -1.63 -13.89
CA MET A 543 40.42 -1.27 -13.29
C MET A 543 40.22 -1.99 -11.96
N ASN A 544 39.56 -1.34 -10.99
CA ASN A 544 39.18 -1.99 -9.74
C ASN A 544 37.79 -2.66 -9.86
N ALA A 545 37.44 -3.52 -8.89
CA ALA A 545 36.17 -4.23 -8.90
C ALA A 545 34.92 -3.30 -8.80
N PHE A 546 35.05 -2.14 -8.16
CA PHE A 546 33.96 -1.16 -8.02
C PHE A 546 33.64 -0.44 -9.34
N ASP A 547 34.68 -0.08 -10.10
CA ASP A 547 34.54 0.54 -11.42
C ASP A 547 33.93 -0.46 -12.41
N LEU A 548 34.34 -1.73 -12.36
CA LEU A 548 33.75 -2.79 -13.18
C LEU A 548 32.26 -2.97 -12.88
N TRP A 549 31.85 -2.94 -11.60
CA TRP A 549 30.42 -2.98 -11.24
C TRP A 549 29.64 -1.85 -11.93
N SER A 550 30.18 -0.64 -11.92
CA SER A 550 29.55 0.53 -12.57
C SER A 550 29.42 0.32 -14.09
N GLU A 551 30.45 -0.20 -14.76
CA GLU A 551 30.41 -0.52 -16.19
C GLU A 551 29.40 -1.63 -16.52
N LEU A 552 29.30 -2.67 -15.68
CA LEU A 552 28.36 -3.77 -15.86
C LEU A 552 26.90 -3.28 -15.78
N GLU A 553 26.59 -2.39 -14.84
CA GLU A 553 25.25 -1.81 -14.69
C GLU A 553 24.91 -0.85 -15.84
N GLU A 554 25.87 -0.06 -16.30
CA GLU A 554 25.72 0.78 -17.50
C GLU A 554 25.48 -0.05 -18.76
N ALA A 555 26.27 -1.11 -18.96
CA ALA A 555 26.13 -2.02 -20.08
C ALA A 555 24.79 -2.78 -20.04
N ARG A 556 24.33 -3.18 -18.86
CA ARG A 556 23.02 -3.82 -18.67
C ARG A 556 21.88 -2.87 -19.06
N ALA A 557 21.92 -1.63 -18.58
CA ALA A 557 20.92 -0.63 -18.93
C ALA A 557 20.91 -0.32 -20.44
N ALA A 558 22.08 -0.22 -21.07
CA ALA A 558 22.21 0.03 -22.51
C ALA A 558 21.71 -1.14 -23.37
N SER A 559 21.97 -2.38 -22.95
CA SER A 559 21.61 -3.59 -23.72
C SER A 559 20.14 -4.00 -23.62
N ARG A 560 19.36 -3.41 -22.69
CA ARG A 560 17.98 -3.83 -22.36
C ARG A 560 17.88 -5.34 -22.09
N ASN A 561 18.90 -5.91 -21.46
CA ASN A 561 18.96 -7.33 -21.16
C ASN A 561 17.99 -7.67 -20.01
N ASP A 562 16.85 -8.28 -20.35
CA ASP A 562 15.83 -8.74 -19.38
C ASP A 562 16.06 -10.19 -18.90
N LYS A 563 17.28 -10.72 -19.06
CA LYS A 563 17.66 -12.02 -18.49
C LYS A 563 18.07 -11.85 -17.02
N PRO A 564 17.48 -12.62 -16.10
CA PRO A 564 17.95 -12.69 -14.72
C PRO A 564 19.44 -13.03 -14.67
N SER A 565 20.16 -12.41 -13.75
CA SER A 565 21.56 -12.76 -13.49
C SER A 565 21.69 -14.19 -12.99
N LYS A 566 22.86 -14.80 -13.20
CA LYS A 566 23.16 -16.13 -12.68
C LYS A 566 23.20 -16.12 -11.15
N SER A 567 23.14 -17.29 -10.54
CA SER A 567 23.34 -17.41 -9.11
C SER A 567 24.74 -16.94 -8.68
N ILE A 568 25.77 -17.16 -9.51
CA ILE A 568 27.09 -16.55 -9.30
C ILE A 568 27.88 -16.39 -10.60
N GLU A 569 28.54 -15.23 -10.73
CA GLU A 569 29.57 -14.90 -11.71
C GLU A 569 30.77 -14.27 -10.99
N ILE A 570 31.98 -14.52 -11.48
CA ILE A 570 33.25 -14.13 -10.86
C ILE A 570 34.10 -13.43 -11.92
N PHE A 571 34.51 -12.19 -11.67
CA PHE A 571 35.40 -11.45 -12.55
C PHE A 571 36.75 -11.25 -11.88
N LEU A 572 37.82 -11.75 -12.51
CA LEU A 572 39.20 -11.63 -12.06
C LEU A 572 39.89 -10.53 -12.86
N ILE A 573 40.37 -9.50 -12.18
CA ILE A 573 40.88 -8.28 -12.81
C ILE A 573 42.30 -8.02 -12.31
N ALA A 574 43.21 -7.72 -13.21
CA ALA A 574 44.56 -7.31 -12.84
C ALA A 574 45.15 -6.40 -13.92
N ASP A 575 45.94 -5.40 -13.49
CA ASP A 575 46.67 -4.50 -14.39
C ASP A 575 47.90 -5.19 -14.99
N VAL A 576 47.63 -6.08 -15.94
CA VAL A 576 48.65 -6.82 -16.70
C VAL A 576 48.32 -6.78 -18.19
N PRO A 577 49.32 -6.78 -19.10
CA PRO A 577 49.06 -6.65 -20.54
C PRO A 577 48.21 -7.77 -21.16
N THR A 578 48.32 -8.98 -20.63
CA THR A 578 47.58 -10.16 -21.12
C THR A 578 47.25 -11.11 -19.98
N GLN A 579 46.23 -11.95 -20.17
CA GLN A 579 45.86 -13.00 -19.21
C GLN A 579 46.97 -14.04 -18.91
N ARG A 580 48.02 -14.12 -19.74
CA ARG A 580 49.16 -15.04 -19.57
C ARG A 580 50.36 -14.37 -18.90
N THR A 581 50.30 -13.07 -18.65
CA THR A 581 51.40 -12.34 -18.00
C THR A 581 51.49 -12.76 -16.53
N PRO A 582 52.69 -13.07 -16.02
CA PRO A 582 52.89 -13.24 -14.58
C PRO A 582 52.41 -12.02 -13.81
N ILE A 583 51.59 -12.25 -12.79
CA ILE A 583 51.17 -11.24 -11.83
C ILE A 583 52.34 -11.05 -10.87
N PRO A 584 52.97 -9.85 -10.82
CA PRO A 584 54.10 -9.58 -9.93
C PRO A 584 53.73 -9.81 -8.46
N GLN A 585 54.76 -10.06 -7.64
CA GLN A 585 54.62 -10.04 -6.19
C GLN A 585 54.14 -8.64 -5.74
N ASP A 586 53.32 -8.60 -4.70
CA ASP A 586 52.66 -7.42 -4.13
C ASP A 586 51.65 -6.69 -5.05
N MET A 587 51.47 -7.13 -6.30
CA MET A 587 50.41 -6.63 -7.18
C MET A 587 49.04 -7.09 -6.68
N THR A 588 48.06 -6.20 -6.79
CA THR A 588 46.67 -6.50 -6.49
C THR A 588 45.97 -7.21 -7.65
N VAL A 589 45.20 -8.24 -7.32
CA VAL A 589 44.19 -8.86 -8.16
C VAL A 589 42.84 -8.53 -7.56
N GLU A 590 41.98 -7.91 -8.33
CA GLU A 590 40.62 -7.58 -7.91
C GLU A 590 39.69 -8.72 -8.31
N VAL A 591 38.81 -9.12 -7.40
CA VAL A 591 37.79 -10.14 -7.66
C VAL A 591 36.42 -9.54 -7.35
N LEU A 592 35.60 -9.40 -8.39
CA LEU A 592 34.20 -9.00 -8.28
C LEU A 592 33.32 -10.25 -8.36
N PHE A 593 32.64 -10.57 -7.27
CA PHE A 593 31.58 -11.57 -7.25
C PHE A 593 30.26 -10.88 -7.54
N HIS A 594 29.51 -11.38 -8.52
CA HIS A 594 28.18 -10.90 -8.88
C HIS A 594 27.18 -12.03 -8.71
N THR A 595 26.14 -11.82 -7.90
CA THR A 595 25.12 -12.84 -7.63
C THR A 595 23.70 -12.30 -7.72
N ASN A 596 22.80 -13.11 -8.26
CA ASN A 596 21.37 -12.86 -8.14
C ASN A 596 20.92 -13.11 -6.69
N HIS A 597 20.36 -12.07 -6.07
CA HIS A 597 19.96 -12.06 -4.66
C HIS A 597 18.83 -13.05 -4.34
N LEU A 598 18.17 -13.64 -5.34
CA LEU A 598 17.16 -14.67 -5.12
C LEU A 598 17.69 -15.91 -4.40
N PHE A 599 18.95 -16.28 -4.66
CA PHE A 599 19.51 -17.55 -4.20
C PHE A 599 20.30 -17.43 -2.89
N TRP A 600 20.50 -16.22 -2.39
CA TRP A 600 21.40 -15.92 -1.27
C TRP A 600 20.81 -14.84 -0.39
N ASP A 601 21.28 -14.72 0.84
CA ASP A 601 21.36 -13.42 1.49
C ASP A 601 22.82 -12.98 1.60
N GLY A 602 23.06 -11.79 2.16
CA GLY A 602 24.43 -11.30 2.33
C GLY A 602 25.33 -12.23 3.17
N ILE A 603 24.79 -13.00 4.11
CA ILE A 603 25.57 -13.96 4.92
C ILE A 603 25.91 -15.19 4.10
N GLY A 604 24.94 -15.78 3.42
CA GLY A 604 25.13 -16.95 2.58
C GLY A 604 26.12 -16.69 1.45
N CYS A 605 26.01 -15.54 0.78
CA CYS A 605 26.93 -15.12 -0.27
C CYS A 605 28.38 -14.97 0.26
N ARG A 606 28.59 -14.26 1.38
CA ARG A 606 29.93 -14.12 1.99
C ARG A 606 30.52 -15.44 2.49
N LYS A 607 29.69 -16.33 3.04
CA LYS A 607 30.12 -17.71 3.38
C LYS A 607 30.59 -18.45 2.14
N PHE A 608 29.85 -18.36 1.04
CA PHE A 608 30.20 -19.02 -0.22
C PHE A 608 31.51 -18.48 -0.80
N ILE A 609 31.76 -17.17 -0.74
CA ILE A 609 33.06 -16.58 -1.12
C ILE A 609 34.19 -17.11 -0.24
N GLY A 610 33.97 -17.21 1.06
CA GLY A 610 34.91 -17.84 1.99
C GLY A 610 35.23 -19.29 1.62
N ASP A 611 34.22 -20.06 1.21
CA ASP A 611 34.39 -21.42 0.69
C ASP A 611 35.22 -21.44 -0.60
N ILE A 612 34.93 -20.55 -1.56
CA ILE A 612 35.71 -20.43 -2.80
C ILE A 612 37.18 -20.13 -2.48
N PHE A 613 37.47 -19.16 -1.61
CA PHE A 613 38.84 -18.84 -1.22
C PHE A 613 39.54 -20.00 -0.52
N ARG A 614 38.85 -20.72 0.37
CA ARG A 614 39.38 -21.93 1.00
C ARG A 614 39.70 -23.02 -0.04
N LEU A 615 38.78 -23.28 -0.96
CA LEU A 615 38.91 -24.32 -1.99
C LEU A 615 39.97 -23.98 -3.04
N LEU A 616 40.18 -22.70 -3.34
CA LEU A 616 41.20 -22.23 -4.28
C LEU A 616 42.60 -22.74 -3.91
N GLY A 617 42.87 -22.85 -2.60
CA GLY A 617 44.11 -23.38 -2.05
C GLY A 617 44.45 -24.82 -2.46
N ASN A 618 43.45 -25.62 -2.86
CA ASN A 618 43.65 -27.00 -3.32
C ASN A 618 44.25 -27.08 -4.73
N TYR A 619 44.11 -26.02 -5.54
CA TYR A 619 44.32 -26.09 -6.99
C TYR A 619 45.55 -25.33 -7.49
N VAL A 620 46.39 -24.84 -6.58
CA VAL A 620 47.61 -24.08 -6.90
C VAL A 620 48.57 -24.81 -7.84
N ASN A 621 48.65 -26.13 -7.70
CA ASN A 621 49.53 -27.02 -8.47
C ASN A 621 48.78 -27.81 -9.56
N ALA A 622 47.51 -27.50 -9.82
CA ALA A 622 46.77 -28.13 -10.90
C ALA A 622 47.41 -27.71 -12.24
N ASN A 623 48.09 -28.65 -12.91
CA ASN A 623 48.63 -28.44 -14.26
C ASN A 623 47.55 -28.72 -15.32
N ASP A 624 47.68 -28.07 -16.48
CA ASP A 624 46.90 -28.36 -17.69
C ASP A 624 46.87 -29.88 -17.94
N GLY A 625 45.73 -30.53 -17.67
CA GLY A 625 45.49 -31.94 -17.99
C GLY A 625 45.68 -32.98 -16.88
N VAL A 626 45.90 -32.60 -15.62
CA VAL A 626 45.87 -33.58 -14.49
C VAL A 626 44.41 -33.84 -14.07
N SER A 627 44.05 -35.12 -13.95
CA SER A 627 42.73 -35.66 -13.57
C SER A 627 42.00 -34.75 -12.60
N THR A 628 41.07 -33.96 -13.13
CA THR A 628 40.12 -33.17 -12.34
C THR A 628 39.31 -34.15 -11.50
N LYS A 629 39.25 -33.91 -10.19
CA LYS A 629 38.35 -34.61 -9.26
C LYS A 629 36.98 -34.78 -9.93
N THR A 630 36.57 -36.02 -10.17
CA THR A 630 35.24 -36.32 -10.71
C THR A 630 34.22 -36.27 -9.58
N PHE A 631 33.05 -35.70 -9.84
CA PHE A 631 32.01 -35.60 -8.84
C PHE A 631 30.86 -36.53 -9.20
N PRO A 632 30.27 -37.25 -8.22
CA PRO A 632 29.09 -38.07 -8.46
C PRO A 632 27.84 -37.17 -8.57
N TRP A 633 27.72 -36.44 -9.69
CA TRP A 633 26.60 -35.55 -9.95
C TRP A 633 25.25 -36.31 -9.86
N GLY A 634 24.31 -35.67 -9.19
CA GLY A 634 23.02 -36.20 -8.75
C GLY A 634 22.99 -36.33 -7.22
N GLU A 635 24.11 -36.68 -6.59
CA GLU A 635 24.20 -36.79 -5.14
C GLU A 635 24.20 -35.44 -4.42
N GLU A 636 24.65 -34.38 -5.07
CA GLU A 636 24.73 -33.04 -4.47
C GLU A 636 23.36 -32.44 -4.20
N ILE A 637 22.27 -32.93 -4.81
CA ILE A 637 20.91 -32.43 -4.57
C ILE A 637 20.57 -32.47 -3.07
N LYS A 638 21.09 -33.44 -2.32
CA LYS A 638 20.90 -33.55 -0.86
C LYS A 638 21.62 -32.45 -0.06
N ASN A 639 22.57 -31.75 -0.69
CA ASN A 639 23.34 -30.67 -0.10
C ASN A 639 22.69 -29.30 -0.28
N LEU A 640 21.65 -29.19 -1.13
CA LEU A 640 20.79 -28.01 -1.15
C LEU A 640 20.24 -27.75 0.25
N ASN A 641 20.15 -26.48 0.61
CA ASN A 641 19.57 -26.10 1.88
C ASN A 641 18.13 -26.61 1.98
N PRO A 642 17.78 -27.18 3.14
CA PRO A 642 16.41 -27.60 3.39
C PRO A 642 15.47 -26.39 3.35
N PRO A 643 14.18 -26.60 3.06
CA PRO A 643 13.18 -25.53 3.09
C PRO A 643 13.19 -24.82 4.44
N ILE A 644 13.17 -23.48 4.43
CA ILE A 644 13.41 -22.69 5.64
C ILE A 644 12.37 -22.93 6.74
N LEU A 645 11.09 -23.08 6.37
CA LEU A 645 10.00 -23.36 7.33
C LEU A 645 10.19 -24.71 8.03
N ASP A 646 10.67 -25.72 7.31
CA ASP A 646 10.96 -27.05 7.88
C ASP A 646 12.26 -27.07 8.69
N SER A 647 13.02 -25.96 8.68
CA SER A 647 14.33 -25.83 9.34
C SER A 647 14.28 -25.03 10.64
N LEU A 648 13.11 -24.46 10.98
CA LEU A 648 12.92 -23.68 12.21
C LEU A 648 12.91 -24.59 13.46
N MET A 649 13.27 -24.00 14.60
CA MET A 649 13.07 -24.64 15.91
C MET A 649 11.59 -24.70 16.31
N LEU A 650 10.80 -23.75 15.80
CA LEU A 650 9.37 -23.64 16.03
C LEU A 650 8.58 -24.41 14.97
N ASP A 651 7.52 -25.10 15.39
CA ASP A 651 6.49 -25.60 14.48
C ASP A 651 5.49 -24.49 14.11
N VAL A 652 5.52 -24.03 12.86
CA VAL A 652 4.68 -22.94 12.38
C VAL A 652 3.18 -23.27 12.39
N THR A 653 2.80 -24.54 12.47
CA THR A 653 1.39 -24.96 12.58
C THR A 653 0.79 -24.67 13.97
N THR A 654 1.63 -24.42 14.96
CA THR A 654 1.22 -24.07 16.34
C THR A 654 0.95 -22.59 16.55
N LEU A 655 1.18 -21.76 15.52
CA LEU A 655 1.01 -20.31 15.59
C LEU A 655 -0.48 -19.93 15.64
N GLY A 656 -0.78 -18.92 16.45
CA GLY A 656 -2.15 -18.41 16.63
C GLY A 656 -2.22 -16.88 16.65
N GLU A 657 -3.16 -16.34 17.41
CA GLU A 657 -3.53 -14.91 17.36
C GLU A 657 -2.38 -13.95 17.71
N GLU A 658 -1.49 -14.29 18.66
CA GLU A 658 -0.34 -13.45 19.01
C GLU A 658 0.58 -13.22 17.80
N PHE A 659 0.80 -14.27 17.01
CA PHE A 659 1.58 -14.20 15.78
C PHE A 659 0.88 -13.37 14.71
N ASP A 660 -0.43 -13.54 14.52
CA ASP A 660 -1.23 -12.74 13.59
C ASP A 660 -1.19 -11.24 13.93
N ASN A 661 -1.34 -10.91 15.21
CA ASN A 661 -1.28 -9.55 15.72
C ASN A 661 0.11 -8.94 15.49
N LYS A 662 1.18 -9.69 15.74
CA LYS A 662 2.55 -9.21 15.53
C LYS A 662 2.89 -9.04 14.04
N CYS A 663 2.38 -9.91 13.16
CA CYS A 663 2.47 -9.74 11.71
C CYS A 663 1.74 -8.45 11.26
N THR A 664 0.55 -8.20 11.81
CA THR A 664 -0.25 -7.00 11.52
C THR A 664 0.43 -5.73 12.01
N GLU A 665 1.05 -5.76 13.19
CA GLU A 665 1.87 -4.65 13.70
C GLU A 665 3.00 -4.31 12.73
N TYR A 666 3.70 -5.32 12.20
CA TYR A 666 4.77 -5.12 11.24
C TYR A 666 4.26 -4.54 9.91
N THR A 667 3.20 -5.11 9.32
CA THR A 667 2.70 -4.63 8.03
C THR A 667 2.10 -3.22 8.13
N ASN A 668 1.49 -2.87 9.26
CA ASN A 668 1.08 -1.49 9.54
C ASN A 668 2.29 -0.54 9.60
N ALA A 669 3.36 -0.94 10.28
CA ALA A 669 4.60 -0.15 10.33
C ALA A 669 5.26 -0.02 8.95
N LEU A 670 5.23 -1.07 8.13
CA LEU A 670 5.75 -1.07 6.76
C LEU A 670 5.00 -0.05 5.88
N VAL A 671 3.67 -0.10 5.88
CA VAL A 671 2.85 0.84 5.10
C VAL A 671 2.97 2.27 5.64
N ALA A 672 3.10 2.44 6.96
CA ALA A 672 3.34 3.74 7.57
C ALA A 672 4.71 4.31 7.16
N ASN A 673 5.76 3.49 7.12
CA ASN A 673 7.10 3.89 6.70
C ASN A 673 7.12 4.41 5.25
N TYR A 674 6.39 3.75 4.33
CA TYR A 674 6.25 4.21 2.94
C TYR A 674 5.64 5.61 2.79
N LYS A 675 4.95 6.10 3.82
CA LYS A 675 4.30 7.42 3.87
C LYS A 675 4.94 8.34 4.92
N SER A 676 6.04 7.91 5.55
CA SER A 676 6.69 8.66 6.62
C SER A 676 7.57 9.77 6.08
N ARG A 677 7.80 10.78 6.91
CA ARG A 677 8.72 11.88 6.61
C ARG A 677 10.12 11.31 6.36
N GLY A 678 10.77 11.77 5.30
CA GLY A 678 12.06 11.23 4.86
C GLY A 678 12.91 12.25 4.11
N LEU A 679 13.97 11.77 3.47
CA LEU A 679 14.73 12.60 2.55
C LEU A 679 13.91 12.78 1.27
N LYS A 680 13.89 14.01 0.75
CA LYS A 680 13.28 14.30 -0.55
C LYS A 680 14.09 13.64 -1.65
N PHE A 681 13.41 13.12 -2.65
CA PHE A 681 14.04 12.51 -3.81
C PHE A 681 13.39 13.00 -5.10
N GLN A 682 14.14 12.94 -6.21
CA GLN A 682 13.60 13.19 -7.54
C GLN A 682 12.95 11.92 -8.10
N PRO A 683 11.72 11.98 -8.64
CA PRO A 683 11.08 10.80 -9.20
C PRO A 683 11.82 10.32 -10.45
N GLY A 684 11.98 9.01 -10.58
CA GLY A 684 12.65 8.41 -11.73
C GLY A 684 13.32 7.09 -11.37
N LEU A 685 13.83 6.41 -12.39
CA LEU A 685 14.66 5.22 -12.27
C LEU A 685 15.89 5.40 -13.18
N GLY A 686 17.05 5.50 -12.55
CA GLY A 686 18.38 5.58 -13.15
C GLY A 686 19.21 4.37 -12.78
N LEU A 687 20.51 4.55 -12.65
CA LEU A 687 21.47 3.49 -12.35
C LEU A 687 21.72 3.37 -10.84
N PRO A 688 21.99 2.16 -10.34
CA PRO A 688 22.46 1.98 -8.97
C PRO A 688 23.86 2.58 -8.82
N ARG A 689 24.06 3.40 -7.79
CA ARG A 689 25.32 4.05 -7.43
C ARG A 689 25.60 3.86 -5.95
N CYS A 690 26.88 3.97 -5.58
CA CYS A 690 27.31 3.73 -4.21
C CYS A 690 28.36 4.77 -3.79
N VAL A 691 28.25 5.25 -2.55
CA VAL A 691 29.29 6.04 -1.90
C VAL A 691 29.78 5.27 -0.68
N ILE A 692 31.10 5.14 -0.54
CA ILE A 692 31.74 4.37 0.52
C ILE A 692 32.57 5.30 1.43
N HIS A 693 32.48 5.09 2.73
CA HIS A 693 33.39 5.62 3.74
C HIS A 693 34.01 4.46 4.54
N LYS A 694 35.34 4.36 4.49
CA LYS A 694 36.10 3.38 5.28
C LYS A 694 36.71 4.08 6.49
N PHE A 695 36.29 3.67 7.69
CA PHE A 695 36.93 4.15 8.91
C PHE A 695 38.33 3.54 9.04
N SER A 696 39.24 4.24 9.70
CA SER A 696 40.46 3.59 10.17
C SER A 696 40.13 2.51 11.21
N ALA A 697 40.99 1.50 11.33
CA ALA A 697 40.87 0.51 12.41
C ALA A 697 40.93 1.19 13.79
N GLU A 698 41.77 2.21 13.95
CA GLU A 698 41.87 3.01 15.18
C GLU A 698 40.55 3.70 15.54
N ASP A 699 39.91 4.39 14.58
CA ASP A 699 38.62 5.03 14.79
C ASP A 699 37.53 4.01 15.10
N SER A 700 37.51 2.90 14.38
CA SER A 700 36.52 1.82 14.57
C SER A 700 36.63 1.22 15.97
N ILE A 701 37.85 0.90 16.42
CA ILE A 701 38.13 0.42 17.78
C ILE A 701 37.73 1.48 18.81
N ALA A 702 38.03 2.75 18.58
CA ALA A 702 37.68 3.84 19.48
C ALA A 702 36.15 4.02 19.60
N ILE A 703 35.41 3.93 18.50
CA ILE A 703 33.94 3.99 18.47
C ILE A 703 33.36 2.78 19.22
N VAL A 704 33.82 1.57 18.93
CA VAL A 704 33.36 0.34 19.62
C VAL A 704 33.63 0.42 21.13
N LYS A 705 34.80 0.93 21.52
CA LYS A 705 35.15 1.17 22.93
C LYS A 705 34.22 2.21 23.56
N ALA A 706 33.89 3.29 22.86
CA ALA A 706 32.97 4.31 23.34
C ALA A 706 31.56 3.76 23.53
N VAL A 707 31.03 2.99 22.58
CA VAL A 707 29.74 2.27 22.71
C VAL A 707 29.72 1.41 23.96
N LYS A 708 30.75 0.58 24.16
CA LYS A 708 30.84 -0.28 25.35
C LYS A 708 30.91 0.50 26.65
N THR A 709 31.62 1.64 26.66
CA THR A 709 31.85 2.46 27.86
C THR A 709 30.62 3.31 28.22
N ARG A 710 29.97 3.93 27.24
CA ARG A 710 28.84 4.85 27.43
C ARG A 710 27.49 4.14 27.58
N LEU A 711 27.25 3.10 26.77
CA LEU A 711 25.95 2.42 26.70
C LEU A 711 25.91 1.08 27.45
N GLY A 712 27.06 0.45 27.64
CA GLY A 712 27.18 -0.83 28.35
C GLY A 712 26.88 -2.07 27.49
N PRO A 713 26.80 -3.24 28.13
CA PRO A 713 26.61 -4.53 27.45
C PRO A 713 25.35 -4.57 26.56
N GLY A 714 25.41 -5.32 25.47
CA GLY A 714 24.30 -5.50 24.54
C GLY A 714 24.08 -4.34 23.56
N HIS A 715 24.87 -3.26 23.63
CA HIS A 715 24.92 -2.23 22.60
C HIS A 715 26.09 -2.46 21.63
N THR A 716 25.89 -2.12 20.35
CA THR A 716 26.86 -2.33 19.28
C THR A 716 27.03 -1.06 18.46
N ILE A 717 28.08 -1.03 17.64
CA ILE A 717 28.28 0.03 16.65
C ILE A 717 27.09 0.14 15.67
N SER A 718 26.37 -0.95 15.41
CA SER A 718 25.15 -0.93 14.58
C SER A 718 24.03 -0.08 15.21
N HIS A 719 23.82 -0.16 16.54
CA HIS A 719 22.85 0.72 17.21
C HIS A 719 23.26 2.18 17.15
N LEU A 720 24.56 2.47 17.32
CA LEU A 720 25.08 3.82 17.19
C LEU A 720 24.92 4.34 15.75
N THR A 721 25.16 3.49 14.76
CA THR A 721 25.04 3.86 13.33
C THR A 721 23.59 4.17 12.97
N GLN A 722 22.63 3.32 13.37
CA GLN A 722 21.21 3.61 13.21
C GLN A 722 20.81 4.94 13.88
N SER A 723 21.39 5.23 15.05
CA SER A 723 21.14 6.49 15.76
C SER A 723 21.74 7.69 15.03
N ALA A 724 22.96 7.56 14.53
CA ALA A 724 23.62 8.59 13.72
C ALA A 724 22.86 8.85 12.41
N ILE A 725 22.27 7.83 11.79
CA ILE A 725 21.38 7.99 10.63
C ILE A 725 20.16 8.84 10.99
N ILE A 726 19.52 8.60 12.13
CA ILE A 726 18.36 9.38 12.57
C ILE A 726 18.75 10.83 12.86
N LEU A 727 19.87 11.06 13.55
CA LEU A 727 20.35 12.42 13.85
C LEU A 727 20.77 13.16 12.56
N ALA A 728 21.46 12.49 11.64
CA ALA A 728 21.80 13.06 10.33
C ALA A 728 20.56 13.42 9.53
N LEU A 729 19.50 12.59 9.55
CA LEU A 729 18.21 12.91 8.93
C LEU A 729 17.61 14.19 9.52
N LEU A 730 17.59 14.31 10.85
CA LEU A 730 17.04 15.47 11.55
C LEU A 730 17.85 16.76 11.28
N ASP A 731 19.18 16.69 11.29
CA ASP A 731 20.05 17.84 10.97
C ASP A 731 19.99 18.22 9.48
N THR A 732 19.73 17.26 8.60
CA THR A 732 19.54 17.53 7.15
C THR A 732 18.19 18.21 6.90
N LEU A 733 17.12 17.71 7.51
CA LEU A 733 15.77 18.24 7.30
C LEU A 733 15.51 19.56 8.05
N LYS A 734 16.18 19.78 9.19
CA LYS A 734 15.95 20.90 10.14
C LYS A 734 14.46 21.22 10.33
N PRO A 735 13.64 20.21 10.67
CA PRO A 735 12.20 20.37 10.70
C PRO A 735 11.76 21.37 11.78
N THR A 736 11.03 22.41 11.38
CA THR A 736 10.51 23.44 12.29
C THR A 736 9.19 23.07 12.95
N ASP A 737 8.56 21.98 12.50
CA ASP A 737 7.19 21.57 12.79
C ASP A 737 7.09 20.23 13.53
N LEU A 738 8.19 19.71 14.08
CA LEU A 738 8.17 18.47 14.86
C LEU A 738 7.22 18.59 16.06
N THR A 739 6.24 17.71 16.11
CA THR A 739 5.37 17.52 17.28
C THR A 739 5.96 16.47 18.22
N ASP A 740 5.57 16.51 19.49
CA ASP A 740 6.09 15.56 20.50
C ASP A 740 5.64 14.10 20.22
N ASP A 741 4.60 13.91 19.40
CA ASP A 741 4.05 12.61 19.02
C ASP A 741 4.72 11.99 17.77
N GLU A 742 5.55 12.74 17.04
CA GLU A 742 6.27 12.20 15.88
C GLU A 742 7.32 11.17 16.31
N ALA A 743 7.40 10.08 15.54
CA ALA A 743 8.36 9.01 15.74
C ALA A 743 8.97 8.58 14.40
N PHE A 744 10.27 8.33 14.42
CA PHE A 744 10.95 7.62 13.36
C PHE A 744 10.53 6.15 13.41
N ILE A 745 10.07 5.61 12.30
CA ILE A 745 9.65 4.21 12.16
C ILE A 745 10.39 3.64 10.96
N SER A 746 11.19 2.60 11.17
CA SER A 746 11.94 1.95 10.09
C SER A 746 11.86 0.43 10.25
N PRO A 747 11.12 -0.27 9.38
CA PRO A 747 11.26 -1.71 9.21
C PRO A 747 12.66 -2.02 8.69
N THR A 748 13.40 -2.85 9.40
CA THR A 748 14.79 -3.24 9.10
C THR A 748 14.91 -4.75 9.03
N SER A 749 15.75 -5.27 8.13
CA SER A 749 16.01 -6.70 8.04
C SER A 749 17.00 -7.18 9.10
N VAL A 750 16.88 -8.45 9.48
CA VAL A 750 17.72 -9.11 10.47
C VAL A 750 17.97 -10.56 10.07
N ASP A 751 19.18 -11.05 10.32
CA ASP A 751 19.56 -12.45 10.09
C ASP A 751 18.68 -13.41 10.90
N GLY A 752 18.02 -14.31 10.17
CA GLY A 752 17.07 -15.30 10.67
C GLY A 752 17.68 -16.55 11.29
N ARG A 753 18.97 -16.78 11.08
CA ARG A 753 19.61 -18.08 11.38
C ARG A 753 19.52 -18.50 12.85
N ARG A 754 19.35 -17.56 13.78
CA ARG A 754 19.21 -17.87 15.21
C ARG A 754 17.91 -18.60 15.57
N TRP A 755 16.88 -18.55 14.73
CA TRP A 755 15.59 -19.26 14.92
C TRP A 755 15.55 -20.61 14.22
N MET A 756 16.60 -20.96 13.48
CA MET A 756 16.78 -22.27 12.87
C MET A 756 17.32 -23.30 13.86
N ARG A 757 17.12 -24.58 13.56
CA ARG A 757 17.76 -25.64 14.34
C ARG A 757 19.29 -25.51 14.27
N PRO A 758 20.01 -25.68 15.40
CA PRO A 758 21.45 -25.40 15.47
C PRO A 758 22.33 -26.20 14.50
N ASP A 759 21.91 -27.42 14.14
CA ASP A 759 22.59 -28.29 13.18
C ASP A 759 22.51 -27.79 11.73
N ILE A 760 21.48 -27.00 11.41
CA ILE A 760 21.27 -26.42 10.06
C ILE A 760 21.83 -25.00 9.98
N ALA A 761 21.61 -24.19 11.02
CA ALA A 761 21.87 -22.74 11.01
C ALA A 761 23.28 -22.34 10.53
N LYS A 762 24.30 -23.11 10.90
CA LYS A 762 25.71 -22.82 10.55
C LYS A 762 26.02 -23.05 9.07
N ASN A 763 25.24 -23.89 8.40
CA ASN A 763 25.45 -24.35 7.03
C ASN A 763 24.32 -23.89 6.08
N PHE A 764 23.61 -22.82 6.43
CA PHE A 764 22.52 -22.26 5.61
C PHE A 764 23.02 -21.06 4.78
N TYR A 765 22.91 -21.17 3.46
CA TYR A 765 23.41 -20.26 2.41
C TYR A 765 22.29 -19.57 1.62
N ALA A 766 21.12 -20.21 1.49
CA ALA A 766 19.94 -19.57 0.94
C ALA A 766 19.50 -18.37 1.82
N MET A 767 18.55 -17.59 1.29
CA MET A 767 17.97 -16.44 2.00
C MET A 767 17.38 -16.85 3.36
N CYS A 768 17.87 -16.25 4.45
CA CYS A 768 17.34 -16.43 5.80
C CYS A 768 17.28 -15.07 6.50
N GLN A 769 16.22 -14.32 6.19
CA GLN A 769 16.00 -12.97 6.67
C GLN A 769 14.60 -12.85 7.28
N THR A 770 14.57 -12.25 8.47
CA THR A 770 13.36 -11.71 9.07
C THR A 770 13.50 -10.19 9.20
N ALA A 771 12.58 -9.55 9.90
CA ALA A 771 12.57 -8.11 10.06
C ALA A 771 12.19 -7.69 11.47
N ALA A 772 12.53 -6.47 11.83
CA ALA A 772 12.15 -5.80 13.07
C ALA A 772 11.80 -4.34 12.77
N VAL A 773 10.98 -3.71 13.60
CA VAL A 773 10.64 -2.29 13.45
C VAL A 773 11.42 -1.49 14.47
N VAL A 774 12.31 -0.63 13.99
CA VAL A 774 12.98 0.40 14.80
C VAL A 774 12.01 1.55 14.99
N ARG A 775 11.75 1.93 16.25
CA ARG A 775 10.92 3.08 16.59
C ARG A 775 11.67 4.00 17.55
N VAL A 776 11.90 5.25 17.14
CA VAL A 776 12.49 6.29 18.00
C VAL A 776 11.50 7.45 18.10
N GLY A 777 10.98 7.67 19.32
CA GLY A 777 10.00 8.73 19.59
C GLY A 777 10.67 10.04 20.02
N ASN A 778 9.86 11.06 20.28
CA ASN A 778 10.32 12.35 20.80
C ASN A 778 11.51 12.93 20.01
N LEU A 779 11.38 12.94 18.68
CA LEU A 779 12.46 13.32 17.76
C LEU A 779 13.03 14.71 18.05
N LYS A 780 12.18 15.63 18.53
CA LYS A 780 12.58 16.98 18.94
C LYS A 780 13.64 16.99 20.05
N SER A 781 13.60 16.02 20.97
CA SER A 781 14.57 15.93 22.08
C SER A 781 15.96 15.46 21.67
N ILE A 782 16.07 14.80 20.52
CA ILE A 782 17.32 14.27 19.96
C ILE A 782 17.78 15.01 18.70
N ALA A 783 17.02 16.02 18.26
CA ALA A 783 17.37 16.88 17.13
C ALA A 783 18.52 17.82 17.55
N VAL A 784 19.72 17.50 17.07
CA VAL A 784 20.97 18.21 17.37
C VAL A 784 21.72 18.45 16.06
N SER A 785 22.52 19.51 16.02
CA SER A 785 23.40 19.85 14.89
C SER A 785 24.86 19.55 15.20
N HIS A 786 25.68 19.41 14.15
CA HIS A 786 27.14 19.29 14.30
C HIS A 786 27.81 20.50 14.98
N GLN A 787 27.12 21.64 15.04
CA GLN A 787 27.58 22.85 15.74
C GLN A 787 27.30 22.85 17.24
N ASP A 788 26.42 21.96 17.72
CA ASP A 788 26.13 21.84 19.14
C ASP A 788 27.32 21.25 19.90
N ASP A 789 27.40 21.51 21.21
CA ASP A 789 28.43 20.94 22.06
C ASP A 789 28.49 19.41 21.95
N LYS A 790 29.71 18.85 21.94
CA LYS A 790 29.94 17.39 21.85
C LYS A 790 29.08 16.61 22.87
N ASP A 791 28.94 17.12 24.09
CA ASP A 791 28.14 16.47 25.14
C ASP A 791 26.63 16.44 24.82
N VAL A 792 26.11 17.43 24.10
CA VAL A 792 24.72 17.46 23.63
C VAL A 792 24.53 16.40 22.55
N GLN A 793 25.44 16.35 21.57
CA GLN A 793 25.42 15.33 20.51
C GLN A 793 25.50 13.91 21.08
N VAL A 794 26.42 13.68 22.03
CA VAL A 794 26.59 12.38 22.69
C VAL A 794 25.32 11.97 23.44
N ARG A 795 24.68 12.88 24.19
CA ARG A 795 23.42 12.57 24.90
C ARG A 795 22.28 12.21 23.93
N ALA A 796 22.17 12.90 22.80
CA ALA A 796 21.18 12.57 21.79
C ALA A 796 21.44 11.18 21.16
N LEU A 797 22.70 10.87 20.82
CA LEU A 797 23.11 9.56 20.33
C LEU A 797 22.87 8.45 21.37
N GLU A 798 23.10 8.71 22.66
CA GLU A 798 22.84 7.75 23.71
C GLU A 798 21.34 7.44 23.85
N THR A 799 20.50 8.47 23.87
CA THR A 799 19.04 8.33 23.93
C THR A 799 18.52 7.54 22.74
N ALA A 800 18.89 7.95 21.51
CA ALA A 800 18.48 7.24 20.30
C ALA A 800 18.98 5.78 20.28
N SER A 801 20.23 5.52 20.71
CA SER A 801 20.78 4.15 20.73
C SER A 801 20.05 3.23 21.68
N ARG A 802 19.55 3.75 22.82
CA ARG A 802 18.74 2.99 23.78
C ARG A 802 17.36 2.68 23.21
N ASP A 803 16.74 3.62 22.51
CA ASP A 803 15.43 3.42 21.85
C ASP A 803 15.54 2.42 20.69
N VAL A 804 16.59 2.52 19.87
CA VAL A 804 16.89 1.55 18.80
C VAL A 804 17.07 0.15 19.38
N LYS A 805 17.87 0.00 20.43
CA LYS A 805 18.06 -1.31 21.09
C LYS A 805 16.75 -1.83 21.66
N THR A 806 16.00 -0.99 22.36
CA THR A 806 14.69 -1.36 22.95
C THR A 806 13.74 -1.85 21.87
N SER A 807 13.71 -1.18 20.73
CA SER A 807 12.91 -1.59 19.57
C SER A 807 13.32 -2.98 19.10
N TYR A 808 14.61 -3.24 18.84
CA TYR A 808 15.06 -4.57 18.46
C TYR A 808 14.69 -5.63 19.51
N ASP A 809 14.93 -5.38 20.79
CA ASP A 809 14.63 -6.35 21.86
C ASP A 809 13.14 -6.76 21.90
N GLN A 810 12.22 -5.87 21.51
CA GLN A 810 10.78 -6.18 21.42
C GLN A 810 10.46 -7.20 20.32
N TRP A 811 11.20 -7.20 19.22
CA TRP A 811 11.03 -8.12 18.10
C TRP A 811 11.87 -9.38 18.27
N LEU A 812 13.17 -9.22 18.54
CA LEU A 812 14.15 -10.32 18.50
C LEU A 812 13.99 -11.34 19.65
N LYS A 813 13.21 -11.03 20.69
CA LYS A 813 12.89 -11.98 21.75
C LYS A 813 11.83 -13.02 21.36
N ASN A 814 11.07 -12.79 20.28
CA ASN A 814 9.95 -13.65 19.92
C ASN A 814 10.46 -14.96 19.28
N PRO A 815 9.95 -16.14 19.68
CA PRO A 815 10.39 -17.41 19.12
C PRO A 815 9.91 -17.62 17.68
N PHE A 816 8.87 -16.90 17.25
CA PHE A 816 8.28 -16.95 15.92
C PHE A 816 8.82 -15.89 14.95
N GLN A 817 9.88 -15.18 15.31
CA GLN A 817 10.34 -14.03 14.54
C GLN A 817 10.70 -14.40 13.09
N GLU A 818 11.35 -15.54 12.85
CA GLU A 818 11.66 -15.96 11.48
C GLU A 818 10.40 -16.27 10.66
N ALA A 819 9.44 -17.01 11.25
CA ALA A 819 8.15 -17.25 10.61
C ALA A 819 7.40 -15.94 10.30
N LEU A 820 7.52 -14.93 11.18
CA LEU A 820 6.93 -13.62 10.98
C LEU A 820 7.52 -12.96 9.74
N GLY A 821 8.85 -12.90 9.66
CA GLY A 821 9.59 -12.38 8.51
C GLY A 821 9.15 -13.00 7.19
N LEU A 822 9.08 -14.33 7.14
CA LEU A 822 8.62 -15.07 5.96
C LEU A 822 7.20 -14.67 5.52
N ARG A 823 6.28 -14.49 6.47
CA ARG A 823 4.89 -14.14 6.16
C ARG A 823 4.74 -12.68 5.74
N VAL A 824 5.39 -11.75 6.44
CA VAL A 824 5.26 -10.33 6.16
C VAL A 824 6.03 -9.93 4.90
N HIS A 825 7.15 -10.58 4.58
CA HIS A 825 7.85 -10.36 3.33
C HIS A 825 7.10 -10.95 2.12
N ASN A 826 6.35 -12.05 2.29
CA ASN A 826 5.39 -12.50 1.26
C ASN A 826 4.33 -11.42 0.97
N PHE A 827 3.80 -10.78 2.03
CA PHE A 827 2.88 -9.66 1.87
C PHE A 827 3.55 -8.47 1.17
N GLU A 828 4.77 -8.12 1.58
CA GLU A 828 5.53 -7.03 0.99
C GLU A 828 5.83 -7.26 -0.49
N ALA A 829 6.15 -8.49 -0.90
CA ALA A 829 6.31 -8.83 -2.31
C ALA A 829 5.03 -8.57 -3.12
N ASN A 830 3.87 -8.96 -2.60
CA ASN A 830 2.57 -8.67 -3.23
C ASN A 830 2.27 -7.15 -3.25
N TYR A 831 2.61 -6.44 -2.18
CA TYR A 831 2.47 -4.99 -2.10
C TYR A 831 3.35 -4.28 -3.15
N LEU A 832 4.62 -4.69 -3.28
CA LEU A 832 5.55 -4.12 -4.26
C LEU A 832 5.22 -4.55 -5.69
N HIS A 833 4.59 -5.70 -5.89
CA HIS A 833 4.08 -6.09 -7.21
C HIS A 833 2.95 -5.16 -7.66
N SER A 834 2.00 -4.87 -6.78
CA SER A 834 0.87 -3.95 -7.05
C SER A 834 1.27 -2.48 -7.05
N LYS A 835 2.25 -2.09 -6.23
CA LYS A 835 2.79 -0.73 -6.14
C LYS A 835 4.33 -0.75 -6.29
N PRO A 836 4.86 -0.82 -7.53
CA PRO A 836 6.30 -0.96 -7.80
C PRO A 836 7.21 0.11 -7.20
N ILE A 837 6.68 1.33 -7.02
CA ILE A 837 7.32 2.45 -6.34
C ILE A 837 6.39 2.86 -5.17
N PRO A 838 6.69 2.41 -3.93
CA PRO A 838 5.78 2.58 -2.81
C PRO A 838 5.89 3.95 -2.12
N PHE A 839 6.99 4.67 -2.31
CA PHE A 839 7.28 5.99 -1.74
C PHE A 839 6.77 7.12 -2.64
N ASP A 840 6.42 8.27 -2.05
CA ASP A 840 5.91 9.44 -2.76
C ASP A 840 6.58 10.73 -2.23
N GLY A 841 7.45 11.33 -3.05
CA GLY A 841 8.17 12.57 -2.77
C GLY A 841 9.30 12.48 -1.72
N GLU A 842 9.10 11.70 -0.66
CA GLU A 842 10.05 11.49 0.42
C GLU A 842 10.24 10.00 0.72
N ALA A 843 11.45 9.62 1.12
CA ALA A 843 11.75 8.26 1.55
C ALA A 843 12.71 8.27 2.74
N ASN A 844 12.35 7.49 3.76
CA ASN A 844 13.17 7.35 4.96
C ASN A 844 14.37 6.42 4.68
N PRO A 845 15.61 6.78 5.04
CA PRO A 845 16.77 5.90 4.87
C PRO A 845 16.62 4.56 5.59
N LEU A 846 17.05 3.48 4.93
CA LEU A 846 17.05 2.13 5.47
C LEU A 846 18.46 1.77 5.94
N PHE A 847 18.58 1.22 7.15
CA PHE A 847 19.85 0.71 7.67
C PHE A 847 19.92 -0.81 7.60
N ILE A 848 21.08 -1.33 7.21
CA ILE A 848 21.36 -2.76 7.09
C ILE A 848 22.71 -3.05 7.78
N SER A 849 22.67 -3.90 8.81
CA SER A 849 23.87 -4.28 9.55
C SER A 849 24.39 -5.64 9.10
N ASP A 850 25.46 -5.63 8.31
CA ASP A 850 26.10 -6.83 7.77
C ASP A 850 27.09 -7.49 8.74
N GLY A 851 27.56 -6.74 9.73
CA GLY A 851 28.44 -7.22 10.79
C GLY A 851 29.86 -7.54 10.31
N ILE A 852 30.57 -8.38 11.06
CA ILE A 852 32.00 -8.63 10.84
C ILE A 852 32.20 -9.71 9.75
N ASN A 853 32.99 -9.41 8.72
CA ASN A 853 33.27 -10.28 7.58
C ASN A 853 34.25 -11.42 7.92
N ASP A 854 35.11 -11.24 8.92
CA ASP A 854 36.05 -12.24 9.47
C ASP A 854 35.37 -13.54 9.92
N ARG A 855 34.06 -13.52 10.14
CA ARG A 855 33.25 -14.72 10.45
C ARG A 855 33.12 -15.68 9.27
N PHE A 856 33.31 -15.18 8.05
CA PHE A 856 32.97 -15.88 6.82
C PHE A 856 34.16 -15.99 5.87
N ILE A 857 35.03 -14.97 5.83
CA ILE A 857 36.14 -14.87 4.88
C ILE A 857 37.46 -14.81 5.66
N SER A 858 38.44 -15.62 5.25
CA SER A 858 39.78 -15.65 5.88
C SER A 858 40.66 -14.51 5.37
N HIS A 859 41.59 -14.04 6.21
CA HIS A 859 42.50 -12.94 5.86
C HIS A 859 43.50 -13.29 4.76
N GLU A 860 43.86 -14.57 4.65
CA GLU A 860 44.71 -15.07 3.58
C GLU A 860 44.07 -16.25 2.85
N ILE A 861 44.39 -16.35 1.57
CA ILE A 861 44.20 -17.55 0.77
C ILE A 861 45.50 -18.33 0.82
N LYS A 862 45.47 -19.58 1.30
CA LYS A 862 46.67 -20.40 1.52
C LYS A 862 46.68 -21.62 0.62
N SER A 863 47.87 -22.06 0.19
CA SER A 863 48.07 -23.36 -0.45
C SER A 863 47.71 -24.47 0.53
N ALA A 864 46.75 -25.33 0.19
CA ALA A 864 46.36 -26.44 1.05
C ALA A 864 47.47 -27.49 1.22
N SER A 865 48.39 -27.56 0.25
CA SER A 865 49.50 -28.52 0.24
C SER A 865 50.73 -28.06 1.02
N THR A 866 51.06 -26.77 0.97
CA THR A 866 52.28 -26.22 1.58
C THR A 866 51.99 -25.35 2.81
N GLY A 867 50.76 -24.87 2.97
CA GLY A 867 50.38 -23.90 4.00
C GLY A 867 50.85 -22.47 3.73
N GLU A 868 51.54 -22.22 2.61
CA GLU A 868 52.05 -20.90 2.24
C GLU A 868 50.92 -19.97 1.79
N ASP A 869 51.06 -18.69 2.12
CA ASP A 869 50.13 -17.64 1.71
C ASP A 869 50.27 -17.38 0.21
N LEU A 870 49.13 -17.34 -0.49
CA LEU A 870 49.04 -17.01 -1.91
C LEU A 870 48.60 -15.56 -2.08
N PHE A 871 47.53 -15.19 -1.36
CA PHE A 871 46.96 -13.86 -1.40
C PHE A 871 46.62 -13.39 0.01
N SER A 872 46.88 -12.11 0.28
CA SER A 872 46.23 -11.42 1.39
C SER A 872 44.95 -10.75 0.89
N VAL A 873 43.84 -10.97 1.58
CA VAL A 873 42.56 -10.29 1.32
C VAL A 873 42.62 -8.92 2.00
N GLU A 874 42.86 -7.88 1.21
CA GLU A 874 43.11 -6.53 1.70
C GLU A 874 41.82 -5.80 2.08
N SER A 875 40.81 -5.87 1.22
CA SER A 875 39.51 -5.24 1.46
C SER A 875 38.35 -6.09 0.95
N ILE A 876 37.19 -5.86 1.55
CA ILE A 876 35.90 -6.43 1.16
C ILE A 876 34.91 -5.27 1.12
N ASP A 877 34.21 -5.11 0.00
CA ASP A 877 33.17 -4.11 -0.17
C ASP A 877 31.89 -4.82 -0.65
N PHE A 878 30.84 -4.76 0.17
CA PHE A 878 29.56 -5.39 -0.14
C PHE A 878 28.54 -4.38 -0.66
N LEU A 879 28.13 -4.57 -1.91
CA LEU A 879 27.21 -3.71 -2.64
C LEU A 879 25.94 -4.49 -2.98
N VAL A 880 24.82 -3.79 -3.03
CA VAL A 880 23.54 -4.33 -3.48
C VAL A 880 22.94 -3.30 -4.42
N ASN A 881 22.47 -3.68 -5.59
CA ASN A 881 21.80 -2.74 -6.48
C ASN A 881 20.57 -2.12 -5.79
N GLN A 882 20.34 -0.83 -6.03
CA GLN A 882 19.21 -0.07 -5.51
C GLN A 882 18.36 0.47 -6.68
N SER A 883 17.06 0.24 -6.58
CA SER A 883 16.06 0.68 -7.56
C SER A 883 14.90 1.45 -6.97
N LEU A 884 14.81 1.46 -5.64
CA LEU A 884 13.83 2.23 -4.89
C LEU A 884 14.44 3.55 -4.43
N PRO A 885 13.62 4.60 -4.28
CA PRO A 885 14.10 5.96 -4.06
C PRO A 885 14.54 6.25 -2.62
N TYR A 886 14.97 5.24 -1.85
CA TYR A 886 15.53 5.42 -0.51
C TYR A 886 17.03 5.17 -0.49
N LEU A 887 17.73 5.83 0.44
CA LEU A 887 19.14 5.56 0.71
C LEU A 887 19.27 4.26 1.53
N ALA A 888 19.93 3.25 0.98
CA ALA A 888 20.22 1.99 1.66
C ALA A 888 21.62 2.05 2.27
N ILE A 889 21.70 2.11 3.59
CA ILE A 889 22.94 2.36 4.33
C ILE A 889 23.41 1.05 4.96
N ARG A 890 24.59 0.57 4.57
CA ARG A 890 25.13 -0.70 5.04
C ARG A 890 26.37 -0.51 5.90
N LEU A 891 26.46 -1.26 6.98
CA LEU A 891 27.62 -1.31 7.87
C LEU A 891 28.16 -2.73 8.00
N ASP A 892 29.43 -2.90 7.67
CA ASP A 892 30.21 -4.10 7.95
C ASP A 892 31.57 -3.77 8.57
N SER A 893 32.38 -4.79 8.81
CA SER A 893 33.77 -4.61 9.25
C SER A 893 34.69 -5.69 8.70
N TRP A 894 35.93 -5.30 8.44
CA TRP A 894 37.03 -6.16 8.01
C TRP A 894 38.34 -5.69 8.64
N LYS A 895 39.13 -6.60 9.23
CA LYS A 895 40.42 -6.29 9.88
C LYS A 895 40.31 -5.11 10.87
N ASP A 896 39.30 -5.18 11.74
CA ASP A 896 38.93 -4.17 12.74
C ASP A 896 38.51 -2.79 12.19
N ALA A 897 38.53 -2.56 10.88
CA ALA A 897 38.02 -1.37 10.24
C ALA A 897 36.54 -1.55 9.88
N SER A 898 35.69 -0.61 10.27
CA SER A 898 34.29 -0.56 9.85
C SER A 898 34.17 0.16 8.50
N THR A 899 33.28 -0.32 7.64
CA THR A 899 32.95 0.36 6.38
C THR A 899 31.48 0.69 6.36
N LEU A 900 31.17 1.95 6.05
CA LEU A 900 29.82 2.43 5.84
C LEU A 900 29.65 2.74 4.36
N ASN A 901 28.64 2.18 3.72
CA ASN A 901 28.28 2.54 2.36
C ASN A 901 26.82 2.95 2.23
N ILE A 902 26.53 3.80 1.25
CA ILE A 902 25.16 4.16 0.87
C ILE A 902 24.96 3.78 -0.58
N ILE A 903 24.06 2.84 -0.83
CA ILE A 903 23.55 2.58 -2.18
C ILE A 903 22.31 3.42 -2.41
N TYR A 904 22.26 4.07 -3.56
CA TYR A 904 21.16 4.88 -4.03
C TYR A 904 20.97 4.69 -5.54
N ASN A 905 19.88 5.21 -6.06
CA ASN A 905 19.65 5.29 -7.49
C ASN A 905 19.88 6.73 -7.96
N ASP A 906 20.67 6.93 -9.01
CA ASP A 906 21.12 8.27 -9.42
C ASP A 906 20.06 9.13 -10.09
N ALA A 907 18.89 8.56 -10.42
CA ALA A 907 17.72 9.37 -10.77
C ALA A 907 17.06 10.02 -9.55
N ASN A 908 17.32 9.51 -8.34
CA ASN A 908 16.63 9.95 -7.12
C ASN A 908 17.46 10.93 -6.29
N TYR A 909 18.78 10.77 -6.28
CA TYR A 909 19.72 11.62 -5.54
C TYR A 909 20.96 11.88 -6.37
N THR A 910 21.57 13.05 -6.19
CA THR A 910 22.90 13.33 -6.72
C THR A 910 23.97 12.69 -5.83
N GLU A 911 25.12 12.36 -6.41
CA GLU A 911 26.25 11.83 -5.64
C GLU A 911 26.71 12.80 -4.53
N ALA A 912 26.66 14.11 -4.80
CA ALA A 912 27.03 15.13 -3.82
C ALA A 912 26.13 15.11 -2.57
N GLU A 913 24.80 15.04 -2.77
CA GLU A 913 23.84 14.94 -1.66
C GLU A 913 24.07 13.68 -0.82
N VAL A 914 24.34 12.55 -1.47
CA VAL A 914 24.61 11.28 -0.77
C VAL A 914 25.94 11.31 -0.03
N ARG A 915 26.99 11.91 -0.61
CA ARG A 915 28.29 12.12 0.05
C ARG A 915 28.17 13.01 1.28
N ASP A 916 27.43 14.10 1.17
CA ASP A 916 27.19 15.01 2.30
C ASP A 916 26.41 14.31 3.42
N TYR A 917 25.37 13.55 3.06
CA TYR A 917 24.60 12.79 4.05
C TYR A 917 25.43 11.70 4.74
N LEU A 918 26.23 10.94 3.97
CA LEU A 918 27.15 9.94 4.53
C LEU A 918 28.17 10.59 5.47
N LYS A 919 28.73 11.75 5.08
CA LYS A 919 29.66 12.50 5.90
C LYS A 919 29.02 12.93 7.23
N ASN A 920 27.78 13.42 7.22
CA ASN A 920 27.06 13.78 8.45
C ASN A 920 26.89 12.57 9.39
N ILE A 921 26.55 11.39 8.87
CA ILE A 921 26.45 10.15 9.67
C ILE A 921 27.81 9.83 10.32
N VAL A 922 28.88 9.87 9.53
CA VAL A 922 30.25 9.59 9.97
C VAL A 922 30.68 10.57 11.06
N GLU A 923 30.40 11.87 10.91
CA GLU A 923 30.74 12.90 11.90
C GLU A 923 30.02 12.66 13.23
N PHE A 924 28.74 12.29 13.23
CA PHE A 924 28.03 11.91 14.47
C PHE A 924 28.62 10.65 15.12
N MET A 925 28.99 9.64 14.34
CA MET A 925 29.65 8.44 14.86
C MET A 925 31.01 8.78 15.51
N LEU A 926 31.81 9.65 14.88
CA LEU A 926 33.10 10.10 15.39
C LEU A 926 32.95 10.99 16.64
N ALA A 927 31.90 11.80 16.73
CA ALA A 927 31.59 12.61 17.91
C ALA A 927 31.34 11.76 19.15
N PHE A 928 30.95 10.49 18.99
CA PHE A 928 30.71 9.55 20.08
C PHE A 928 31.98 9.05 20.77
N LYS A 929 33.16 9.20 20.15
CA LYS A 929 34.45 8.79 20.71
C LYS A 929 34.69 9.40 22.10
N LEU A 930 35.40 8.68 22.96
CA LEU A 930 35.70 9.09 24.34
C LEU A 930 36.48 10.40 24.39
#